data_AF-A0A178APT3-F1
#
_entry.id   AF-A0A178APT3-F1
#
_cell.length_a   1.000
_cell.length_b   1.000
_cell.length_c   1.000
_cell.angle_alpha   90.00
_cell.angle_beta   90.00
_cell.angle_gamma   90.00
#
_symmetry.space_group_name_H-M   'P 1'
#
loop_
_entity.id
_entity.type
_entity.pdbx_description
1 polymer ?
#
loop_
_entity_poly.entity_id
_entity_poly.type
_entity_poly.pdbx_seq_one_letter_code
_entity_poly.pdbx_strand_id
1 'polypeptide(L)'
;MARQKSRDAFMAKTSVKAKLTAQDKSSPMSPELVYIGIAVADGLGSSLDIAFVIHDGTYSMDFATVSISAGSNRSSEPSTITSEANFASTSTATAEESVECFVEEIINKIKHYRDEHFYKFVGAGLTTKAAKTFPQLPTRLWLELDMVPLVIEPSSGKHNTGTPDTPKYMIVDEEADAVVRKALGYFGKANQPRLEVIRRNEVGVDSDGAAVIVDEPSYRDSVHPNTYAATMVYADSLKKHGTKIAFFSSTPQGGGVALMRHALIRFLRLLDVDCKWYVPKPKPAVFRITKNNHNILQGVDETGLRLEQTSIDILDEWARQNAERYWISKGSPLAPRAEGGADVIIVDDHQMPSLVKIAKELDPSRPVLFRSHIQVRADLADQEGTPTAEVWNWVWNNIKQCDAFISHPVRGFVPKDVTAEKVGYLPATTDWLDGLNKQLDSWDVQYYMHEFGKACIDKGANRLVFPERPYISHIARFDPAKGIPDVLASYAILRREHMKDKPIEVIPQLVIAGHGAIDDPDATVIFDKTEKELNEFYTDIKHDVIVMRLGPVDQLLNVLMANAHVALQLSTREGFEVKVSEALHHGVPVIATRRGGIPLQIEHGKSGFLVDVGDHNAVANYLDHLFTDNVSYSKMANYAANHVSDEVSTVGNALSWLYLVDELANGAKKIELNSSWVNDIAREKAGYPYWLKDKETTLKRESAMLDLAHQPARSNKNSAVQ
;
A
#
# COMPACT_ATOMS: atom_id res chain seq x y z
N MET A 1 -31.82 -22.09 -10.56
CA MET A 1 -32.57 -20.99 -9.93
C MET A 1 -33.16 -21.48 -8.61
N ALA A 2 -32.46 -21.21 -7.50
CA ALA A 2 -33.04 -21.38 -6.17
C ALA A 2 -34.20 -20.40 -5.99
N ARG A 3 -35.27 -20.83 -5.30
CA ARG A 3 -36.46 -20.00 -5.11
C ARG A 3 -36.21 -19.04 -3.95
N GLN A 4 -35.72 -17.84 -4.26
CA GLN A 4 -35.52 -16.78 -3.27
C GLN A 4 -36.88 -16.28 -2.78
N LYS A 5 -37.10 -16.26 -1.46
CA LYS A 5 -38.25 -15.59 -0.84
C LYS A 5 -37.71 -14.58 0.16
N SER A 6 -37.89 -13.29 -0.13
CA SER A 6 -37.68 -12.23 0.87
C SER A 6 -38.70 -12.43 1.99
N ARG A 7 -38.23 -12.56 3.24
CA ARG A 7 -39.12 -12.57 4.41
C ARG A 7 -39.46 -11.14 4.80
N ASP A 8 -38.44 -10.29 4.86
CA ASP A 8 -38.54 -8.85 5.10
C ASP A 8 -37.60 -8.12 4.13
N ALA A 9 -38.10 -7.07 3.48
CA ALA A 9 -37.33 -6.24 2.55
C ALA A 9 -37.01 -4.88 3.19
N PHE A 10 -35.95 -4.22 2.73
CA PHE A 10 -35.62 -2.86 3.14
C PHE A 10 -36.85 -1.94 3.03
N MET A 11 -37.14 -1.20 4.10
CA MET A 11 -38.37 -0.42 4.22
C MET A 11 -38.14 1.09 4.26
N ALA A 12 -36.89 1.56 4.22
CA ALA A 12 -36.57 2.99 4.27
C ALA A 12 -37.26 3.76 3.12
N LYS A 13 -38.16 4.69 3.46
CA LYS A 13 -38.90 5.52 2.49
C LYS A 13 -38.15 6.77 2.03
N THR A 14 -36.91 6.95 2.47
CA THR A 14 -36.07 8.10 2.11
C THR A 14 -35.37 7.83 0.77
N SER A 15 -36.08 8.05 -0.34
CA SER A 15 -35.39 8.19 -1.63
C SER A 15 -34.78 9.60 -1.69
N VAL A 16 -33.46 9.67 -1.86
CA VAL A 16 -32.77 10.94 -2.14
C VAL A 16 -33.30 11.56 -3.45
N LYS A 17 -33.89 10.76 -4.36
CA LYS A 17 -34.70 11.26 -5.50
C LYS A 17 -35.76 12.30 -5.09
N ALA A 18 -36.46 12.12 -3.96
CA ALA A 18 -37.41 13.12 -3.47
C ALA A 18 -36.73 14.40 -2.95
N LYS A 19 -35.55 14.29 -2.32
CA LYS A 19 -34.75 15.45 -1.86
C LYS A 19 -34.05 16.20 -3.01
N LEU A 20 -33.55 15.49 -4.03
CA LEU A 20 -32.96 16.04 -5.26
C LEU A 20 -33.96 16.88 -6.06
N THR A 21 -35.25 16.58 -5.94
CA THR A 21 -36.32 17.35 -6.60
C THR A 21 -36.75 18.57 -5.78
N ALA A 22 -36.44 18.62 -4.48
CA ALA A 22 -36.96 19.60 -3.53
C ALA A 22 -35.93 20.64 -3.05
N GLN A 23 -34.62 20.44 -3.25
CA GLN A 23 -33.58 21.39 -2.87
C GLN A 23 -33.05 22.18 -4.08
N ASP A 24 -32.85 23.48 -3.85
CA ASP A 24 -32.27 24.43 -4.79
C ASP A 24 -30.89 23.94 -5.27
N LYS A 25 -30.64 24.02 -6.58
CA LYS A 25 -29.52 23.35 -7.30
C LYS A 25 -28.11 23.89 -6.96
N SER A 26 -27.92 24.56 -5.82
CA SER A 26 -26.73 25.37 -5.52
C SER A 26 -25.75 24.74 -4.52
N SER A 27 -26.09 23.64 -3.85
CA SER A 27 -25.16 22.91 -2.97
C SER A 27 -25.07 21.43 -3.37
N PRO A 28 -23.89 20.94 -3.76
CA PRO A 28 -23.72 19.53 -4.07
C PRO A 28 -23.84 18.69 -2.78
N MET A 29 -24.84 17.81 -2.74
CA MET A 29 -25.07 16.90 -1.61
C MET A 29 -24.06 15.74 -1.71
N SER A 30 -23.22 15.57 -0.70
CA SER A 30 -22.39 14.36 -0.58
C SER A 30 -23.19 13.21 0.03
N PRO A 31 -22.90 11.96 -0.39
CA PRO A 31 -23.58 10.80 0.16
C PRO A 31 -23.29 10.69 1.66
N GLU A 32 -24.30 10.27 2.40
CA GLU A 32 -24.16 9.98 3.82
C GLU A 32 -23.39 8.66 3.99
N LEU A 33 -22.52 8.63 4.99
CA LEU A 33 -21.66 7.49 5.27
C LEU A 33 -22.41 6.51 6.18
N VAL A 34 -22.45 5.24 5.78
CA VAL A 34 -23.15 4.18 6.51
C VAL A 34 -22.29 2.93 6.63
N TYR A 35 -22.72 2.04 7.50
CA TYR A 35 -22.11 0.74 7.77
C TYR A 35 -23.17 -0.35 7.61
N ILE A 36 -22.73 -1.57 7.32
CA ILE A 36 -23.64 -2.72 7.17
C ILE A 36 -23.25 -3.87 8.08
N GLY A 37 -24.23 -4.54 8.67
CA GLY A 37 -24.09 -5.80 9.39
C GLY A 37 -24.61 -6.94 8.54
N ILE A 38 -23.84 -8.01 8.41
CA ILE A 38 -24.20 -9.19 7.62
C ILE A 38 -24.07 -10.43 8.49
N ALA A 39 -25.19 -11.11 8.71
CA ALA A 39 -25.24 -12.35 9.47
C ALA A 39 -25.95 -13.45 8.68
N VAL A 40 -25.60 -14.69 8.99
CA VAL A 40 -26.10 -15.88 8.32
C VAL A 40 -26.50 -16.90 9.38
N ALA A 41 -27.74 -17.36 9.32
CA ALA A 41 -28.27 -18.39 10.21
C ALA A 41 -28.96 -19.51 9.43
N ASP A 42 -29.10 -20.67 10.05
CA ASP A 42 -29.86 -21.77 9.46
C ASP A 42 -31.35 -21.46 9.64
N GLY A 43 -32.10 -21.44 8.54
CA GLY A 43 -33.53 -21.17 8.53
C GLY A 43 -34.39 -22.42 8.77
N LEU A 44 -35.70 -22.30 8.60
CA LEU A 44 -36.63 -23.42 8.70
C LEU A 44 -36.53 -24.32 7.46
N GLY A 45 -36.11 -25.57 7.65
CA GLY A 45 -35.85 -26.52 6.56
C GLY A 45 -34.38 -26.50 6.12
N SER A 46 -34.07 -26.92 4.90
CA SER A 46 -32.72 -26.80 4.32
C SER A 46 -32.48 -25.40 3.71
N SER A 47 -32.93 -24.35 4.40
CA SER A 47 -32.79 -22.96 3.97
C SER A 47 -31.75 -22.21 4.80
N LEU A 48 -31.14 -21.21 4.19
CA LEU A 48 -30.18 -20.30 4.80
C LEU A 48 -30.80 -18.91 4.86
N ASP A 49 -30.87 -18.31 6.05
CA ASP A 49 -31.35 -16.95 6.23
C ASP A 49 -30.16 -15.99 6.32
N ILE A 50 -30.18 -14.94 5.50
CA ILE A 50 -29.16 -13.89 5.47
C ILE A 50 -29.82 -12.58 5.91
N ALA A 51 -29.27 -11.96 6.95
CA ALA A 51 -29.74 -10.67 7.43
C ALA A 51 -28.74 -9.55 7.10
N PHE A 52 -29.31 -8.39 6.79
CA PHE A 52 -28.60 -7.14 6.56
C PHE A 52 -29.15 -6.10 7.52
N VAL A 53 -28.27 -5.35 8.19
CA VAL A 53 -28.66 -4.20 9.03
C VAL A 53 -27.80 -3.01 8.65
N ILE A 54 -28.41 -1.88 8.34
CA ILE A 54 -27.72 -0.66 7.93
C ILE A 54 -27.67 0.30 9.11
N HIS A 55 -26.53 0.95 9.33
CA HIS A 55 -26.26 1.78 10.50
C HIS A 55 -25.54 3.07 10.10
N ASP A 56 -26.00 4.24 10.58
CA ASP A 56 -25.39 5.56 10.27
C ASP A 56 -24.14 5.89 11.12
N GLY A 57 -23.81 4.98 12.04
CA GLY A 57 -22.76 5.13 13.05
C GLY A 57 -23.26 5.44 14.46
N THR A 58 -24.53 5.83 14.59
CA THR A 58 -25.23 6.11 15.85
C THR A 58 -26.44 5.18 16.06
N TYR A 59 -27.27 5.00 15.04
CA TYR A 59 -28.50 4.22 15.07
C TYR A 59 -28.60 3.27 13.86
N SER A 60 -29.28 2.15 14.07
CA SER A 60 -29.72 1.25 13.00
C SER A 60 -30.84 1.92 12.22
N MET A 61 -30.68 2.01 10.90
CA MET A 61 -31.55 2.77 9.99
C MET A 61 -32.57 1.89 9.28
N ASP A 62 -32.14 0.72 8.81
CA ASP A 62 -32.95 -0.22 8.02
C ASP A 62 -32.42 -1.65 8.17
N PHE A 63 -33.24 -2.64 7.83
CA PHE A 63 -32.87 -4.04 7.85
C PHE A 63 -33.56 -4.84 6.73
N ALA A 64 -32.98 -5.98 6.38
CA ALA A 64 -33.60 -6.92 5.45
C ALA A 64 -33.19 -8.36 5.78
N THR A 65 -34.10 -9.31 5.56
CA THR A 65 -33.82 -10.75 5.74
C THR A 65 -34.24 -11.52 4.51
N VAL A 66 -33.28 -12.21 3.91
CA VAL A 66 -33.44 -13.02 2.70
C VAL A 66 -33.28 -14.49 3.03
N SER A 67 -34.27 -15.31 2.67
CA SER A 67 -34.19 -16.76 2.81
C SER A 67 -33.86 -17.43 1.49
N ILE A 68 -32.84 -18.26 1.51
CA ILE A 68 -32.33 -18.99 0.36
C ILE A 68 -32.57 -20.48 0.60
N SER A 69 -33.34 -21.14 -0.27
CA SER A 69 -33.61 -22.59 -0.15
C SER A 69 -32.82 -23.37 -1.20
N ALA A 70 -32.13 -24.44 -0.78
CA ALA A 70 -31.56 -25.39 -1.73
C ALA A 70 -32.69 -26.02 -2.55
N GLY A 71 -32.70 -25.82 -3.88
CA GLY A 71 -33.79 -26.25 -4.74
C GLY A 71 -33.97 -27.77 -4.74
N SER A 72 -35.10 -28.27 -4.26
CA SER A 72 -35.57 -29.63 -4.58
C SER A 72 -36.03 -29.66 -6.03
N ASN A 73 -35.17 -30.06 -6.97
CA ASN A 73 -35.60 -30.48 -8.30
C ASN A 73 -36.33 -31.84 -8.18
N ARG A 74 -37.59 -31.81 -7.77
CA ARG A 74 -38.58 -32.87 -8.04
C ARG A 74 -39.95 -32.22 -8.28
N SER A 75 -40.15 -31.75 -9.50
CA SER A 75 -41.49 -31.74 -10.09
C SER A 75 -41.67 -33.04 -10.88
N SER A 76 -42.84 -33.61 -10.71
CA SER A 76 -43.24 -34.97 -11.00
C SER A 76 -43.77 -35.13 -12.42
N GLU A 77 -43.13 -35.97 -13.24
CA GLU A 77 -43.79 -36.76 -14.28
C GLU A 77 -43.19 -38.18 -14.31
N PRO A 78 -44.00 -39.25 -14.45
CA PRO A 78 -43.51 -40.62 -14.47
C PRO A 78 -43.14 -41.04 -15.89
N SER A 79 -41.86 -41.29 -16.15
CA SER A 79 -41.48 -42.12 -17.32
C SER A 79 -40.23 -42.96 -17.04
N THR A 80 -40.49 -44.27 -16.99
CA THR A 80 -39.69 -45.43 -17.45
C THR A 80 -38.17 -45.47 -17.26
N ILE A 81 -37.79 -46.51 -16.52
CA ILE A 81 -36.50 -47.18 -16.35
C ILE A 81 -35.71 -47.35 -17.66
N THR A 82 -34.41 -46.98 -17.65
CA THR A 82 -33.29 -47.81 -18.16
C THR A 82 -31.93 -47.35 -17.61
N SER A 83 -31.27 -48.28 -16.91
CA SER A 83 -29.83 -48.60 -16.76
C SER A 83 -28.71 -47.54 -16.78
N GLU A 84 -27.97 -47.51 -15.65
CA GLU A 84 -26.50 -47.56 -15.49
C GLU A 84 -25.56 -46.77 -16.42
N ALA A 85 -24.85 -45.78 -15.88
CA ALA A 85 -23.39 -45.79 -15.69
C ALA A 85 -22.84 -44.39 -15.31
N ASN A 86 -21.87 -44.38 -14.39
CA ASN A 86 -20.83 -43.35 -14.15
C ASN A 86 -21.26 -41.90 -13.87
N PHE A 87 -21.25 -41.48 -12.61
CA PHE A 87 -20.90 -40.11 -12.23
C PHE A 87 -20.43 -40.03 -10.77
N ALA A 88 -19.11 -40.02 -10.57
CA ALA A 88 -18.46 -39.69 -9.32
C ALA A 88 -17.38 -38.63 -9.60
N SER A 89 -17.79 -37.40 -9.92
CA SER A 89 -16.91 -36.22 -9.90
C SER A 89 -17.62 -34.85 -10.00
N THR A 90 -18.95 -34.76 -9.92
CA THR A 90 -19.71 -33.51 -10.24
C THR A 90 -20.26 -32.73 -9.06
N SER A 91 -20.12 -33.17 -7.80
CA SER A 91 -20.84 -32.55 -6.69
C SER A 91 -20.21 -31.27 -6.12
N THR A 92 -18.88 -31.10 -6.24
CA THR A 92 -18.17 -29.92 -5.69
C THR A 92 -18.32 -28.68 -6.57
N ALA A 93 -18.17 -28.83 -7.90
CA ALA A 93 -18.31 -27.72 -8.85
C ALA A 93 -19.69 -27.05 -8.76
N THR A 94 -20.77 -27.84 -8.63
CA THR A 94 -22.14 -27.30 -8.52
C THR A 94 -22.41 -26.55 -7.23
N ALA A 95 -21.68 -26.86 -6.16
CA ALA A 95 -21.83 -26.20 -4.86
C ALA A 95 -21.07 -24.87 -4.82
N GLU A 96 -19.85 -24.83 -5.34
CA GLU A 96 -19.04 -23.62 -5.48
C GLU A 96 -19.72 -22.60 -6.41
N GLU A 97 -20.20 -23.05 -7.58
CA GLU A 97 -21.00 -22.21 -8.50
C GLU A 97 -22.26 -21.64 -7.83
N SER A 98 -22.90 -22.41 -6.95
CA SER A 98 -24.08 -21.95 -6.20
C SER A 98 -23.71 -20.91 -5.14
N VAL A 99 -22.57 -21.04 -4.46
CA VAL A 99 -22.10 -20.08 -3.44
C VAL A 99 -21.72 -18.77 -4.11
N GLU A 100 -21.01 -18.81 -5.22
CA GLU A 100 -20.62 -17.63 -6.00
C GLU A 100 -21.85 -16.85 -6.48
N CYS A 101 -22.89 -17.54 -6.97
CA CYS A 101 -24.16 -16.92 -7.34
C CYS A 101 -24.82 -16.17 -6.16
N PHE A 102 -24.71 -16.69 -4.94
CA PHE A 102 -25.25 -16.01 -3.76
C PHE A 102 -24.42 -14.81 -3.34
N VAL A 103 -23.09 -14.88 -3.42
CA VAL A 103 -22.23 -13.72 -3.16
C VAL A 103 -22.54 -12.60 -4.15
N GLU A 104 -22.69 -12.94 -5.44
CA GLU A 104 -23.10 -11.98 -6.48
C GLU A 104 -24.45 -11.32 -6.15
N GLU A 105 -25.43 -12.10 -5.69
CA GLU A 105 -26.74 -11.59 -5.28
C GLU A 105 -26.64 -10.64 -4.08
N ILE A 106 -25.81 -10.97 -3.08
CA ILE A 106 -25.55 -10.10 -1.92
C ILE A 106 -24.93 -8.78 -2.37
N ILE A 107 -23.87 -8.83 -3.19
CA ILE A 107 -23.20 -7.63 -3.71
C ILE A 107 -24.17 -6.76 -4.50
N ASN A 108 -24.97 -7.35 -5.40
CA ASN A 108 -25.95 -6.62 -6.20
C ASN A 108 -27.05 -5.99 -5.33
N LYS A 109 -27.49 -6.67 -4.26
CA LYS A 109 -28.45 -6.10 -3.31
C LYS A 109 -27.88 -4.87 -2.60
N ILE A 110 -26.60 -4.91 -2.21
CA ILE A 110 -25.93 -3.77 -1.57
C ILE A 110 -25.72 -2.63 -2.56
N LYS A 111 -25.26 -2.91 -3.79
CA LYS A 111 -25.15 -1.91 -4.88
C LYS A 111 -26.49 -1.24 -5.16
N HIS A 112 -27.56 -2.02 -5.26
CA HIS A 112 -28.90 -1.48 -5.50
C HIS A 112 -29.34 -0.52 -4.38
N TYR A 113 -29.16 -0.92 -3.11
CA TYR A 113 -29.49 -0.05 -1.97
C TYR A 113 -28.63 1.23 -1.95
N ARG A 114 -27.31 1.09 -2.21
CA ARG A 114 -26.36 2.21 -2.34
C ARG A 114 -26.86 3.24 -3.34
N ASP A 115 -27.26 2.78 -4.52
CA ASP A 115 -27.65 3.63 -5.64
C ASP A 115 -29.07 4.22 -5.46
N GLU A 116 -30.00 3.46 -4.87
CA GLU A 116 -31.36 3.93 -4.59
C GLU A 116 -31.39 5.04 -3.52
N HIS A 117 -30.58 4.89 -2.47
CA HIS A 117 -30.57 5.78 -1.32
C HIS A 117 -29.41 6.78 -1.31
N PHE A 118 -28.46 6.66 -2.23
CA PHE A 118 -27.28 7.53 -2.35
C PHE A 118 -26.41 7.56 -1.07
N TYR A 119 -26.03 6.37 -0.59
CA TYR A 119 -25.15 6.18 0.57
C TYR A 119 -23.75 5.74 0.15
N LYS A 120 -22.73 6.08 0.95
CA LYS A 120 -21.40 5.45 0.88
C LYS A 120 -21.28 4.46 2.03
N PHE A 121 -21.20 3.18 1.72
CA PHE A 121 -20.83 2.20 2.72
C PHE A 121 -19.32 2.28 2.99
N VAL A 122 -18.94 2.43 4.26
CA VAL A 122 -17.52 2.55 4.67
C VAL A 122 -16.98 1.25 5.25
N GLY A 123 -17.81 0.51 5.98
CA GLY A 123 -17.43 -0.74 6.62
C GLY A 123 -18.58 -1.73 6.70
N ALA A 124 -18.20 -3.01 6.78
CA ALA A 124 -19.13 -4.11 6.95
C ALA A 124 -18.72 -4.95 8.18
N GLY A 125 -19.64 -5.18 9.12
CA GLY A 125 -19.48 -6.20 10.15
C GLY A 125 -20.06 -7.52 9.65
N LEU A 126 -19.26 -8.57 9.60
CA LEU A 126 -19.67 -9.91 9.20
C LEU A 126 -19.55 -10.87 10.38
N THR A 127 -20.54 -11.73 10.56
CA THR A 127 -20.38 -12.86 11.49
C THR A 127 -19.32 -13.84 10.96
N THR A 128 -18.60 -14.53 11.85
CA THR A 128 -17.70 -15.62 11.46
C THR A 128 -18.41 -16.72 10.65
N LYS A 129 -19.70 -16.97 10.94
CA LYS A 129 -20.52 -17.91 10.16
C LYS A 129 -20.77 -17.40 8.74
N ALA A 130 -21.06 -16.12 8.56
CA ALA A 130 -21.21 -15.51 7.23
C ALA A 130 -19.91 -15.63 6.42
N ALA A 131 -18.76 -15.26 7.01
CA ALA A 131 -17.46 -15.34 6.33
C ALA A 131 -17.07 -16.80 5.98
N LYS A 132 -17.41 -17.79 6.81
CA LYS A 132 -17.17 -19.21 6.49
C LYS A 132 -18.12 -19.76 5.43
N THR A 133 -19.36 -19.28 5.41
CA THR A 133 -20.37 -19.72 4.43
C THR A 133 -20.10 -19.10 3.05
N PHE A 134 -19.61 -17.86 3.04
CA PHE A 134 -19.29 -17.10 1.84
C PHE A 134 -17.84 -16.57 1.91
N PRO A 135 -16.82 -17.42 1.67
CA PRO A 135 -15.41 -17.04 1.86
C PRO A 135 -14.94 -15.85 1.00
N GLN A 136 -15.51 -15.68 -0.20
CA GLN A 136 -15.17 -14.58 -1.11
C GLN A 136 -15.88 -13.26 -0.78
N LEU A 137 -16.93 -13.29 0.05
CA LEU A 137 -17.74 -12.09 0.32
C LEU A 137 -16.92 -10.94 0.92
N PRO A 138 -16.06 -11.13 1.95
CA PRO A 138 -15.20 -10.07 2.47
C PRO A 138 -14.36 -9.40 1.38
N THR A 139 -13.61 -10.18 0.60
CA THR A 139 -12.76 -9.69 -0.49
C THR A 139 -13.56 -8.88 -1.51
N ARG A 140 -14.74 -9.38 -1.92
CA ARG A 140 -15.60 -8.68 -2.89
C ARG A 140 -16.20 -7.39 -2.34
N LEU A 141 -16.57 -7.33 -1.05
CA LEU A 141 -16.99 -6.08 -0.40
C LEU A 141 -15.87 -5.02 -0.45
N TRP A 142 -14.62 -5.44 -0.28
CA TRP A 142 -13.48 -4.54 -0.38
C TRP A 142 -13.19 -4.10 -1.82
N LEU A 143 -13.03 -5.05 -2.74
CA LEU A 143 -12.57 -4.75 -4.09
C LEU A 143 -13.66 -4.11 -4.97
N GLU A 144 -14.93 -4.45 -4.79
CA GLU A 144 -16.00 -3.94 -5.66
C GLU A 144 -16.86 -2.83 -5.07
N LEU A 145 -16.89 -2.70 -3.74
CA LEU A 145 -17.73 -1.72 -3.05
C LEU A 145 -16.92 -0.75 -2.18
N ASP A 146 -15.61 -0.95 -2.10
CA ASP A 146 -14.70 -0.16 -1.29
C ASP A 146 -15.19 -0.03 0.16
N MET A 147 -15.59 -1.18 0.72
CA MET A 147 -16.06 -1.33 2.09
C MET A 147 -15.07 -2.18 2.87
N VAL A 148 -14.61 -1.72 4.05
CA VAL A 148 -13.71 -2.52 4.90
C VAL A 148 -14.52 -3.61 5.63
N PRO A 149 -14.31 -4.91 5.32
CA PRO A 149 -15.04 -6.00 5.94
C PRO A 149 -14.34 -6.45 7.23
N LEU A 150 -15.09 -6.49 8.34
CA LEU A 150 -14.64 -6.93 9.65
C LEU A 150 -15.36 -8.22 10.03
N VAL A 151 -14.61 -9.32 10.15
CA VAL A 151 -15.14 -10.60 10.58
C VAL A 151 -15.10 -10.68 12.10
N ILE A 152 -16.27 -10.69 12.72
CA ILE A 152 -16.45 -10.52 14.16
C ILE A 152 -17.33 -11.64 14.70
N GLU A 153 -16.95 -12.20 15.87
CA GLU A 153 -17.83 -13.10 16.59
C GLU A 153 -18.94 -12.33 17.34
N PRO A 154 -20.23 -12.71 17.16
CA PRO A 154 -21.36 -12.08 17.86
C PRO A 154 -21.25 -12.12 19.39
N SER A 155 -20.54 -13.09 19.97
CA SER A 155 -20.47 -13.35 21.41
C SER A 155 -19.24 -12.81 22.17
N SER A 156 -18.26 -12.19 21.52
CA SER A 156 -16.95 -11.86 22.11
C SER A 156 -16.84 -10.48 22.81
N GLY A 157 -17.86 -10.07 23.57
CA GLY A 157 -17.73 -8.90 24.46
C GLY A 157 -16.96 -9.25 25.74
N LYS A 158 -15.90 -8.49 26.09
CA LYS A 158 -15.13 -8.64 27.35
C LYS A 158 -15.94 -8.44 28.65
N HIS A 159 -17.24 -8.15 28.54
CA HIS A 159 -18.19 -8.05 29.66
C HIS A 159 -19.50 -8.78 29.34
N ASN A 160 -19.44 -10.03 28.90
CA ASN A 160 -20.62 -10.87 28.82
C ASN A 160 -20.99 -11.34 30.24
N THR A 161 -21.80 -10.55 30.95
CA THR A 161 -22.36 -10.86 32.28
C THR A 161 -23.63 -11.72 32.23
N GLY A 162 -23.95 -12.32 31.06
CA GLY A 162 -25.07 -13.24 30.94
C GLY A 162 -24.81 -14.55 31.69
N THR A 163 -25.80 -15.02 32.45
CA THR A 163 -25.73 -16.30 33.18
C THR A 163 -25.67 -17.49 32.20
N PRO A 164 -25.10 -18.63 32.60
CA PRO A 164 -24.93 -19.81 31.73
C PRO A 164 -26.23 -20.46 31.23
N ASP A 165 -27.38 -20.10 31.81
CA ASP A 165 -28.63 -20.87 31.70
C ASP A 165 -29.70 -20.28 30.77
N THR A 166 -29.38 -19.31 29.92
CA THR A 166 -30.34 -18.82 28.90
C THR A 166 -29.91 -19.30 27.51
N PRO A 167 -30.73 -20.07 26.78
CA PRO A 167 -30.42 -20.42 25.40
C PRO A 167 -30.45 -19.14 24.56
N LYS A 168 -29.27 -18.74 24.07
CA LYS A 168 -29.09 -17.56 23.21
C LYS A 168 -29.58 -17.86 21.80
N TYR A 169 -30.88 -17.83 21.59
CA TYR A 169 -31.44 -17.72 20.24
C TYR A 169 -31.46 -16.23 19.87
N MET A 170 -30.32 -15.69 19.43
CA MET A 170 -30.37 -14.42 18.69
C MET A 170 -30.99 -14.71 17.32
N ILE A 171 -31.96 -13.91 16.93
CA ILE A 171 -32.49 -13.95 15.57
C ILE A 171 -31.42 -13.36 14.65
N VAL A 172 -31.33 -13.83 13.40
CA VAL A 172 -30.22 -13.51 12.48
C VAL A 172 -30.04 -12.00 12.24
N ASP A 173 -31.12 -11.22 12.31
CA ASP A 173 -31.10 -9.75 12.26
C ASP A 173 -30.47 -9.11 13.50
N GLU A 174 -30.71 -9.65 14.70
CA GLU A 174 -30.02 -9.22 15.93
C GLU A 174 -28.52 -9.50 15.86
N GLU A 175 -28.10 -10.61 15.23
CA GLU A 175 -26.68 -10.90 15.00
C GLU A 175 -26.05 -9.90 14.03
N ALA A 176 -26.75 -9.58 12.93
CA ALA A 176 -26.31 -8.57 11.97
C ALA A 176 -26.16 -7.19 12.63
N ASP A 177 -27.13 -6.78 13.44
CA ASP A 177 -27.07 -5.54 14.22
C ASP A 177 -25.90 -5.53 15.23
N ALA A 178 -25.69 -6.65 15.92
CA ALA A 178 -24.60 -6.76 16.89
C ALA A 178 -23.22 -6.65 16.24
N VAL A 179 -23.01 -7.28 15.07
CA VAL A 179 -21.70 -7.22 14.40
C VAL A 179 -21.42 -5.86 13.77
N VAL A 180 -22.41 -5.14 13.21
CA VAL A 180 -22.17 -3.78 12.70
C VAL A 180 -21.83 -2.81 13.82
N ARG A 181 -22.51 -2.89 14.98
CA ARG A 181 -22.18 -2.06 16.14
C ARG A 181 -20.78 -2.35 16.69
N LYS A 182 -20.32 -3.60 16.64
CA LYS A 182 -18.94 -3.94 16.99
C LYS A 182 -17.95 -3.45 15.95
N ALA A 183 -18.27 -3.58 14.67
CA ALA A 183 -17.45 -3.11 13.56
C ALA A 183 -17.16 -1.61 13.68
N LEU A 184 -18.14 -0.79 14.06
CA LEU A 184 -17.97 0.63 14.33
C LEU A 184 -16.86 0.95 15.34
N GLY A 185 -16.60 0.05 16.31
CA GLY A 185 -15.54 0.22 17.30
C GLY A 185 -14.13 0.25 16.70
N TYR A 186 -13.96 -0.31 15.51
CA TYR A 186 -12.69 -0.33 14.78
C TYR A 186 -12.45 0.92 13.95
N PHE A 187 -13.44 1.77 13.73
CA PHE A 187 -13.29 3.00 12.95
C PHE A 187 -12.98 4.20 13.87
N GLY A 188 -12.10 5.07 13.38
CA GLY A 188 -11.63 6.27 14.06
C GLY A 188 -12.17 7.55 13.42
N LYS A 189 -11.40 8.63 13.56
CA LYS A 189 -11.69 9.90 12.90
C LYS A 189 -11.69 9.71 11.37
N ALA A 190 -12.56 10.44 10.68
CA ALA A 190 -12.73 10.36 9.23
C ALA A 190 -13.13 8.97 8.71
N ASN A 191 -13.73 8.14 9.57
CA ASN A 191 -14.21 6.78 9.24
C ASN A 191 -13.11 5.88 8.67
N GLN A 192 -11.87 6.07 9.13
CA GLN A 192 -10.73 5.21 8.79
C GLN A 192 -10.54 4.12 9.85
N PRO A 193 -10.15 2.89 9.48
CA PRO A 193 -9.76 1.86 10.44
C PRO A 193 -8.69 2.36 11.41
N ARG A 194 -8.84 2.03 12.69
CA ARG A 194 -7.87 2.40 13.73
C ARG A 194 -6.63 1.55 13.58
N LEU A 195 -5.49 2.22 13.65
CA LEU A 195 -4.22 1.55 13.78
C LEU A 195 -4.13 0.88 15.16
N GLU A 196 -3.84 -0.42 15.17
CA GLU A 196 -3.70 -1.18 16.41
C GLU A 196 -2.24 -1.50 16.69
N VAL A 197 -1.78 -1.11 17.88
CA VAL A 197 -0.51 -1.56 18.45
C VAL A 197 -0.87 -2.36 19.70
N ILE A 198 -0.70 -3.67 19.60
CA ILE A 198 -1.13 -4.62 20.63
C ILE A 198 -0.01 -4.88 21.64
N ARG A 199 -0.10 -5.98 22.39
CA ARG A 199 0.87 -6.33 23.45
C ARG A 199 2.30 -6.36 22.89
N ARG A 200 3.27 -5.86 23.67
CA ARG A 200 4.71 -5.77 23.31
C ARG A 200 5.00 -4.87 22.09
N ASN A 201 4.09 -3.94 21.80
CA ASN A 201 4.15 -3.08 20.63
C ASN A 201 4.25 -3.84 19.29
N GLU A 202 3.61 -5.00 19.21
CA GLU A 202 3.33 -5.68 17.95
C GLU A 202 2.28 -4.87 17.19
N VAL A 203 2.45 -4.71 15.87
CA VAL A 203 1.45 -4.02 15.03
C VAL A 203 0.36 -5.01 14.69
N GLY A 204 -0.87 -4.72 15.13
CA GLY A 204 -2.08 -5.50 14.81
C GLY A 204 -2.54 -5.20 13.38
N VAL A 205 -1.77 -5.64 12.39
CA VAL A 205 -2.06 -5.45 10.96
C VAL A 205 -3.47 -5.98 10.65
N ASP A 206 -4.27 -5.18 9.94
CA ASP A 206 -5.67 -5.46 9.63
C ASP A 206 -6.56 -5.62 10.86
N SER A 207 -6.41 -4.73 11.85
CA SER A 207 -7.13 -4.82 13.12
C SER A 207 -6.94 -6.18 13.80
N ASP A 208 -5.67 -6.60 13.87
CA ASP A 208 -5.24 -7.90 14.37
C ASP A 208 -5.91 -9.09 13.65
N GLY A 209 -6.09 -8.95 12.33
CA GLY A 209 -6.73 -9.96 11.48
C GLY A 209 -8.26 -9.94 11.47
N ALA A 210 -8.91 -9.00 12.18
CA ALA A 210 -10.35 -8.83 12.10
C ALA A 210 -10.79 -8.29 10.73
N ALA A 211 -9.99 -7.42 10.11
CA ALA A 211 -10.26 -6.93 8.76
C ALA A 211 -9.78 -7.92 7.70
N VAL A 212 -10.69 -8.40 6.86
CA VAL A 212 -10.41 -9.42 5.82
C VAL A 212 -10.61 -8.81 4.44
N ILE A 213 -9.71 -7.90 4.06
CA ILE A 213 -9.86 -7.13 2.81
C ILE A 213 -9.49 -7.91 1.55
N VAL A 214 -8.61 -8.90 1.65
CA VAL A 214 -8.05 -9.64 0.52
C VAL A 214 -7.83 -11.09 0.92
N ASP A 215 -8.05 -12.02 0.00
CA ASP A 215 -7.79 -13.46 0.17
C ASP A 215 -6.54 -13.92 -0.59
N GLU A 216 -6.12 -15.16 -0.34
CA GLU A 216 -4.93 -15.74 -0.98
C GLU A 216 -5.07 -15.85 -2.51
N PRO A 217 -6.20 -16.31 -3.08
CA PRO A 217 -6.38 -16.36 -4.54
C PRO A 217 -6.21 -15.00 -5.21
N SER A 218 -6.70 -13.91 -4.61
CA SER A 218 -6.52 -12.56 -5.15
C SER A 218 -5.04 -12.19 -5.26
N TYR A 219 -4.21 -12.53 -4.26
CA TYR A 219 -2.76 -12.31 -4.34
C TYR A 219 -2.10 -13.19 -5.40
N ARG A 220 -2.52 -14.45 -5.52
CA ARG A 220 -2.02 -15.37 -6.55
C ARG A 220 -2.28 -14.82 -7.96
N ASP A 221 -3.47 -14.30 -8.19
CA ASP A 221 -3.89 -13.79 -9.49
C ASP A 221 -3.32 -12.39 -9.78
N SER A 222 -2.75 -11.71 -8.77
CA SER A 222 -2.13 -10.38 -8.92
C SER A 222 -0.72 -10.39 -9.51
N VAL A 223 -0.11 -11.57 -9.69
CA VAL A 223 1.27 -11.73 -10.17
C VAL A 223 1.38 -12.87 -11.18
N HIS A 224 2.53 -12.96 -11.85
CA HIS A 224 2.82 -14.07 -12.75
C HIS A 224 2.83 -15.42 -11.98
N PRO A 225 2.30 -16.52 -12.55
CA PRO A 225 2.25 -17.82 -11.88
C PRO A 225 3.61 -18.32 -11.37
N ASN A 226 4.70 -18.02 -12.10
CA ASN A 226 6.05 -18.41 -11.67
C ASN A 226 6.52 -17.65 -10.42
N THR A 227 6.17 -16.37 -10.29
CA THR A 227 6.46 -15.57 -9.09
C THR A 227 5.76 -16.16 -7.88
N TYR A 228 4.46 -16.48 -8.02
CA TYR A 228 3.70 -17.10 -6.93
C TYR A 228 4.22 -18.50 -6.59
N ALA A 229 4.48 -19.34 -7.60
CA ALA A 229 5.01 -20.69 -7.39
C ALA A 229 6.37 -20.67 -6.67
N ALA A 230 7.28 -19.77 -7.06
CA ALA A 230 8.55 -19.59 -6.37
C ALA A 230 8.36 -19.14 -4.92
N THR A 231 7.39 -18.25 -4.66
CA THR A 231 7.07 -17.77 -3.32
C THR A 231 6.62 -18.92 -2.42
N MET A 232 5.77 -19.80 -2.94
CA MET A 232 5.23 -20.93 -2.20
C MET A 232 6.27 -21.97 -1.80
N VAL A 233 7.34 -22.16 -2.60
CA VAL A 233 8.46 -23.05 -2.23
C VAL A 233 9.02 -22.67 -0.85
N TYR A 234 9.28 -21.38 -0.63
CA TYR A 234 9.85 -20.90 0.62
C TYR A 234 8.79 -20.76 1.72
N ALA A 235 7.58 -20.30 1.40
CA ALA A 235 6.49 -20.24 2.37
C ALA A 235 6.20 -21.62 2.98
N ASP A 236 6.09 -22.66 2.16
CA ASP A 236 5.82 -24.03 2.62
C ASP A 236 6.98 -24.59 3.44
N SER A 237 8.23 -24.29 3.07
CA SER A 237 9.39 -24.66 3.87
C SER A 237 9.34 -24.02 5.27
N LEU A 238 9.11 -22.72 5.36
CA LEU A 238 9.09 -21.99 6.63
C LEU A 238 7.96 -22.45 7.55
N LYS A 239 6.77 -22.72 7.00
CA LYS A 239 5.63 -23.28 7.74
C LYS A 239 5.93 -24.66 8.30
N LYS A 240 6.50 -25.53 7.46
CA LYS A 240 6.88 -26.89 7.86
C LYS A 240 7.87 -26.89 9.03
N HIS A 241 8.78 -25.92 9.08
CA HIS A 241 9.75 -25.77 10.15
C HIS A 241 9.25 -24.92 11.34
N GLY A 242 8.08 -24.28 11.23
CA GLY A 242 7.55 -23.38 12.27
C GLY A 242 8.44 -22.17 12.53
N THR A 243 9.11 -21.67 11.48
CA THR A 243 10.11 -20.59 11.59
C THR A 243 9.46 -19.27 11.99
N LYS A 244 9.96 -18.65 13.06
CA LYS A 244 9.47 -17.38 13.60
C LYS A 244 10.26 -16.19 13.07
N ILE A 245 9.55 -15.21 12.51
CA ILE A 245 10.16 -14.04 11.87
C ILE A 245 9.73 -12.77 12.62
N ALA A 246 10.69 -11.87 12.91
CA ALA A 246 10.40 -10.59 13.53
C ALA A 246 10.97 -9.41 12.74
N PHE A 247 10.10 -8.54 12.25
CA PHE A 247 10.44 -7.23 11.68
C PHE A 247 10.40 -6.15 12.75
N PHE A 248 11.35 -5.23 12.72
CA PHE A 248 11.39 -4.02 13.55
C PHE A 248 11.49 -2.77 12.67
N SER A 249 10.56 -1.83 12.84
CA SER A 249 10.62 -0.52 12.19
C SER A 249 10.29 0.60 13.18
N SER A 250 10.37 1.87 12.75
CA SER A 250 10.23 3.03 13.64
C SER A 250 8.78 3.49 13.86
N THR A 251 7.86 3.20 12.93
CA THR A 251 6.46 3.64 12.99
C THR A 251 5.50 2.60 12.37
N PRO A 252 4.31 2.40 12.97
CA PRO A 252 3.27 1.52 12.43
C PRO A 252 2.40 2.16 11.35
N GLN A 253 2.54 3.47 11.13
CA GLN A 253 1.73 4.23 10.17
C GLN A 253 2.54 5.37 9.55
N GLY A 254 2.24 5.68 8.29
CA GLY A 254 2.89 6.74 7.53
C GLY A 254 4.22 6.30 6.92
N GLY A 255 4.58 6.93 5.81
CA GLY A 255 5.77 6.58 5.03
C GLY A 255 5.64 5.28 4.24
N GLY A 256 6.58 5.06 3.31
CA GLY A 256 6.56 3.87 2.43
C GLY A 256 6.77 2.54 3.16
N VAL A 257 7.59 2.54 4.22
CA VAL A 257 7.92 1.30 4.96
C VAL A 257 6.71 0.72 5.67
N ALA A 258 5.90 1.55 6.35
CA ALA A 258 4.71 1.07 7.05
C ALA A 258 3.69 0.46 6.08
N LEU A 259 3.45 1.12 4.93
CA LEU A 259 2.55 0.62 3.88
C LEU A 259 2.99 -0.75 3.37
N MET A 260 4.27 -0.90 3.03
CA MET A 260 4.85 -2.19 2.60
C MET A 260 4.70 -3.29 3.67
N ARG A 261 4.86 -2.94 4.95
CA ARG A 261 4.78 -3.90 6.06
C ARG A 261 3.36 -4.35 6.34
N HIS A 262 2.36 -3.47 6.26
CA HIS A 262 0.96 -3.87 6.37
C HIS A 262 0.61 -4.92 5.30
N ALA A 263 0.97 -4.66 4.04
CA ALA A 263 0.72 -5.59 2.94
C ALA A 263 1.47 -6.92 3.09
N LEU A 264 2.77 -6.87 3.41
CA LEU A 264 3.58 -8.08 3.59
C LEU A 264 3.04 -8.95 4.73
N ILE A 265 2.77 -8.38 5.90
CA ILE A 265 2.30 -9.15 7.06
C ILE A 265 0.91 -9.73 6.80
N ARG A 266 0.02 -9.00 6.11
CA ARG A 266 -1.27 -9.51 5.66
C ARG A 266 -1.11 -10.76 4.79
N PHE A 267 -0.29 -10.67 3.74
CA PHE A 267 -0.08 -11.79 2.83
C PHE A 267 0.55 -12.99 3.53
N LEU A 268 1.57 -12.78 4.36
CA LEU A 268 2.20 -13.87 5.12
C LEU A 268 1.25 -14.54 6.11
N ARG A 269 0.33 -13.78 6.72
CA ARG A 269 -0.74 -14.33 7.56
C ARG A 269 -1.69 -15.23 6.77
N LEU A 270 -2.10 -14.81 5.57
CA LEU A 270 -2.95 -15.63 4.69
C LEU A 270 -2.28 -16.95 4.31
N LEU A 271 -0.94 -16.95 4.20
CA LEU A 271 -0.16 -18.16 3.93
C LEU A 271 0.08 -19.02 5.17
N ASP A 272 -0.24 -18.55 6.39
CA ASP A 272 0.07 -19.19 7.69
C ASP A 272 1.58 -19.19 8.06
N VAL A 273 2.33 -18.17 7.63
CA VAL A 273 3.74 -17.97 8.03
C VAL A 273 3.81 -17.16 9.34
N ASP A 274 4.53 -17.66 10.36
CA ASP A 274 4.70 -16.97 11.66
C ASP A 274 5.65 -15.78 11.55
N CYS A 275 5.12 -14.67 11.04
CA CYS A 275 5.83 -13.43 10.85
C CYS A 275 5.13 -12.27 11.56
N LYS A 276 5.90 -11.55 12.40
CA LYS A 276 5.39 -10.48 13.24
C LYS A 276 6.17 -9.20 13.03
N TRP A 277 5.51 -8.07 13.27
CA TRP A 277 6.08 -6.75 13.10
C TRP A 277 5.95 -5.92 14.39
N TYR A 278 7.07 -5.35 14.83
CA TYR A 278 7.20 -4.60 16.07
C TYR A 278 7.65 -3.17 15.82
N VAL A 279 7.11 -2.24 16.62
CA VAL A 279 7.45 -0.81 16.56
C VAL A 279 7.73 -0.26 17.95
N PRO A 280 8.67 0.68 18.11
CA PRO A 280 8.99 1.24 19.41
C PRO A 280 7.86 2.15 19.89
N LYS A 281 7.85 2.45 21.18
CA LYS A 281 6.99 3.52 21.71
C LYS A 281 7.42 4.87 21.11
N PRO A 282 6.48 5.66 20.54
CA PRO A 282 6.80 6.92 19.90
C PRO A 282 7.43 7.91 20.90
N LYS A 283 8.48 8.61 20.46
CA LYS A 283 9.18 9.64 21.23
C LYS A 283 9.49 10.84 20.31
N PRO A 284 8.73 11.95 20.36
CA PRO A 284 8.87 13.06 19.41
C PRO A 284 10.29 13.62 19.24
N ALA A 285 11.06 13.69 20.33
CA ALA A 285 12.45 14.14 20.28
C ALA A 285 13.34 13.22 19.41
N VAL A 286 13.07 11.92 19.41
CA VAL A 286 13.79 10.95 18.56
C VAL A 286 13.47 11.16 17.09
N PHE A 287 12.20 11.41 16.75
CA PHE A 287 11.80 11.60 15.35
C PHE A 287 12.49 12.79 14.69
N ARG A 288 12.72 13.88 15.44
CA ARG A 288 13.52 15.01 14.95
C ARG A 288 14.95 14.59 14.63
N ILE A 289 15.61 13.87 15.54
CA ILE A 289 16.99 13.40 15.35
C ILE A 289 17.06 12.43 14.15
N THR A 290 16.11 11.51 14.02
CA THR A 290 16.11 10.54 12.92
C THR A 290 15.85 11.18 11.56
N LYS A 291 14.99 12.22 11.49
CA LYS A 291 14.78 13.01 10.25
C LYS A 291 16.02 13.82 9.89
N ASN A 292 16.69 14.41 10.87
CA ASN A 292 17.97 15.09 10.66
C ASN A 292 19.02 14.11 10.09
N ASN A 293 19.17 12.93 10.70
CA ASN A 293 20.06 11.88 10.21
C ASN A 293 19.68 11.40 8.80
N HIS A 294 18.39 11.26 8.50
CA HIS A 294 17.90 10.94 7.16
C HIS A 294 18.35 11.99 6.13
N ASN A 295 18.17 13.27 6.45
CA ASN A 295 18.56 14.38 5.59
C ASN A 295 20.09 14.44 5.38
N ILE A 296 20.88 14.18 6.43
CA ILE A 296 22.34 14.10 6.37
C ILE A 296 22.79 12.89 5.52
N LEU A 297 22.17 11.72 5.68
CA LEU A 297 22.51 10.51 4.91
C LEU A 297 22.20 10.65 3.42
N GLN A 298 21.13 11.37 3.07
CA GLN A 298 20.79 11.74 1.68
C GLN A 298 21.60 12.94 1.15
N GLY A 299 22.37 13.59 2.02
CA GLY A 299 23.16 14.79 1.76
C GLY A 299 22.32 16.04 1.47
N VAL A 300 21.02 16.06 1.79
CA VAL A 300 20.10 17.18 1.50
C VAL A 300 20.15 18.27 2.56
N ASP A 301 20.84 18.04 3.67
CA ASP A 301 21.10 19.07 4.65
C ASP A 301 22.12 20.10 4.11
N GLU A 302 21.69 21.36 4.06
CA GLU A 302 22.53 22.50 3.66
C GLU A 302 23.05 23.28 4.88
N THR A 303 22.60 22.91 6.09
CA THR A 303 22.92 23.64 7.32
C THR A 303 24.27 23.24 7.93
N GLY A 304 24.84 22.13 7.49
CA GLY A 304 26.07 21.56 8.04
C GLY A 304 25.84 20.85 9.38
N LEU A 305 24.60 20.39 9.61
CA LEU A 305 24.22 19.69 10.83
C LEU A 305 25.04 18.41 10.99
N ARG A 306 25.47 18.13 12.22
CA ARG A 306 26.26 16.94 12.57
C ARG A 306 25.58 16.12 13.65
N LEU A 307 25.90 14.83 13.68
CA LEU A 307 25.39 13.93 14.71
C LEU A 307 26.22 14.07 15.99
N GLU A 308 25.65 14.75 16.97
CA GLU A 308 26.27 14.93 18.28
C GLU A 308 26.18 13.66 19.14
N GLN A 309 27.13 13.49 20.07
CA GLN A 309 27.14 12.38 21.02
C GLN A 309 25.85 12.31 21.85
N THR A 310 25.31 13.46 22.27
CA THR A 310 24.04 13.56 23.00
C THR A 310 22.87 12.96 22.21
N SER A 311 22.85 13.14 20.89
CA SER A 311 21.82 12.59 20.00
C SER A 311 21.99 11.08 19.83
N ILE A 312 23.23 10.60 19.73
CA ILE A 312 23.56 9.16 19.73
C ILE A 312 23.05 8.51 21.01
N ASP A 313 23.37 9.09 22.18
CA ASP A 313 22.96 8.56 23.48
C ASP A 313 21.43 8.48 23.60
N ILE A 314 20.71 9.49 23.09
CA ILE A 314 19.24 9.50 23.07
C ILE A 314 18.67 8.37 22.21
N LEU A 315 19.26 8.12 21.04
CA LEU A 315 18.82 7.07 20.10
C LEU A 315 19.09 5.67 20.65
N ASP A 316 20.32 5.43 21.12
CA ASP A 316 20.74 4.14 21.65
C ASP A 316 19.97 3.80 22.93
N GLU A 317 19.79 4.77 23.82
CA GLU A 317 18.98 4.58 25.03
C GLU A 317 17.50 4.31 24.70
N TRP A 318 16.94 4.98 23.69
CA TRP A 318 15.57 4.74 23.28
C TRP A 318 15.37 3.33 22.73
N ALA A 319 16.27 2.85 21.88
CA ALA A 319 16.22 1.48 21.36
C ALA A 319 16.39 0.44 22.50
N ARG A 320 17.36 0.65 23.41
CA ARG A 320 17.60 -0.21 24.57
C ARG A 320 16.39 -0.27 25.49
N GLN A 321 15.80 0.87 25.86
CA GLN A 321 14.60 0.91 26.71
C GLN A 321 13.41 0.17 26.09
N ASN A 322 13.21 0.28 24.77
CA ASN A 322 12.15 -0.46 24.08
C ASN A 322 12.44 -1.97 24.09
N ALA A 323 13.68 -2.37 23.81
CA ALA A 323 14.09 -3.77 23.86
C ALA A 323 13.86 -4.37 25.25
N GLU A 324 14.38 -3.73 26.30
CA GLU A 324 14.25 -4.18 27.69
C GLU A 324 12.80 -4.28 28.16
N ARG A 325 11.98 -3.30 27.80
CA ARG A 325 10.60 -3.23 28.27
C ARG A 325 9.66 -4.18 27.54
N TYR A 326 9.89 -4.45 26.26
CA TYR A 326 8.89 -5.12 25.42
C TYR A 326 9.39 -6.37 24.70
N TRP A 327 10.69 -6.46 24.38
CA TRP A 327 11.15 -7.39 23.35
C TRP A 327 12.13 -8.47 23.81
N ILE A 328 12.79 -8.33 24.97
CA ILE A 328 13.78 -9.31 25.43
C ILE A 328 13.23 -10.36 26.42
N SER A 329 12.05 -10.14 27.02
CA SER A 329 11.50 -11.09 28.00
C SER A 329 11.17 -12.45 27.38
N LYS A 330 11.15 -13.53 28.15
CA LYS A 330 10.84 -14.89 27.66
C LYS A 330 9.63 -14.92 26.71
N GLY A 331 9.79 -15.57 25.56
CA GLY A 331 8.80 -15.67 24.49
C GLY A 331 8.52 -14.35 23.75
N SER A 332 9.38 -13.34 23.85
CA SER A 332 9.33 -12.08 23.11
C SER A 332 10.31 -12.13 21.93
N PRO A 333 10.17 -11.28 20.90
CA PRO A 333 10.90 -11.47 19.64
C PRO A 333 12.43 -11.44 19.76
N LEU A 334 13.00 -10.64 20.66
CA LEU A 334 14.47 -10.55 20.84
C LEU A 334 15.03 -11.54 21.86
N ALA A 335 14.18 -12.25 22.63
CA ALA A 335 14.64 -13.29 23.55
C ALA A 335 15.48 -14.34 22.80
N PRO A 336 16.36 -15.10 23.50
CA PRO A 336 17.04 -16.22 22.88
C PRO A 336 16.04 -17.19 22.21
N ARG A 337 16.42 -17.83 21.09
CA ARG A 337 15.52 -18.76 20.37
C ARG A 337 15.06 -19.92 21.26
N ALA A 338 15.96 -20.42 22.12
CA ALA A 338 15.66 -21.44 23.13
C ALA A 338 14.59 -21.00 24.16
N GLU A 339 14.36 -19.70 24.31
CA GLU A 339 13.33 -19.11 25.18
C GLU A 339 12.07 -18.69 24.42
N GLY A 340 11.96 -19.06 23.15
CA GLY A 340 10.81 -18.78 22.29
C GLY A 340 10.88 -17.44 21.55
N GLY A 341 12.06 -16.83 21.43
CA GLY A 341 12.29 -15.67 20.56
C GLY A 341 12.24 -16.01 19.07
N ALA A 342 12.35 -14.99 18.22
CA ALA A 342 12.30 -15.16 16.77
C ALA A 342 13.55 -15.86 16.23
N ASP A 343 13.36 -16.70 15.21
CA ASP A 343 14.43 -17.43 14.53
C ASP A 343 15.28 -16.51 13.65
N VAL A 344 14.64 -15.53 13.01
CA VAL A 344 15.28 -14.52 12.17
C VAL A 344 14.74 -13.14 12.51
N ILE A 345 15.64 -12.16 12.63
CA ILE A 345 15.30 -10.76 12.89
C ILE A 345 15.61 -9.92 11.67
N ILE A 346 14.71 -9.00 11.33
CA ILE A 346 14.93 -7.98 10.33
C ILE A 346 14.75 -6.60 10.98
N VAL A 347 15.76 -5.74 10.82
CA VAL A 347 15.72 -4.35 11.31
C VAL A 347 15.65 -3.41 10.10
N ASP A 348 14.59 -2.61 10.02
CA ASP A 348 14.39 -1.59 9.00
C ASP A 348 15.02 -0.25 9.42
N ASP A 349 15.80 0.33 8.49
CA ASP A 349 16.36 1.68 8.50
C ASP A 349 17.26 2.06 9.70
N HIS A 350 17.78 3.29 9.65
CA HIS A 350 18.79 3.83 10.55
C HIS A 350 18.26 4.32 11.91
N GLN A 351 16.98 4.18 12.22
CA GLN A 351 16.41 4.73 13.46
C GLN A 351 16.75 3.89 14.69
N MET A 352 16.89 2.56 14.54
CA MET A 352 17.18 1.64 15.65
C MET A 352 18.28 0.61 15.31
N PRO A 353 19.44 1.03 14.78
CA PRO A 353 20.47 0.10 14.33
C PRO A 353 21.06 -0.73 15.48
N SER A 354 20.99 -0.21 16.71
CA SER A 354 21.44 -0.90 17.94
C SER A 354 20.67 -2.19 18.25
N LEU A 355 19.47 -2.38 17.68
CA LEU A 355 18.74 -3.66 17.79
C LEU A 355 19.51 -4.82 17.18
N VAL A 356 20.37 -4.58 16.18
CA VAL A 356 21.24 -5.62 15.61
C VAL A 356 22.24 -6.13 16.65
N LYS A 357 22.91 -5.23 17.39
CA LYS A 357 23.82 -5.59 18.48
C LYS A 357 23.08 -6.36 19.58
N ILE A 358 21.97 -5.80 20.07
CA ILE A 358 21.17 -6.41 21.14
C ILE A 358 20.73 -7.83 20.72
N ALA A 359 20.30 -8.01 19.47
CA ALA A 359 19.89 -9.31 18.96
C ALA A 359 21.03 -10.33 18.96
N LYS A 360 22.25 -9.92 18.56
CA LYS A 360 23.46 -10.76 18.53
C LYS A 360 24.04 -11.01 19.92
N GLU A 361 23.93 -10.08 20.85
CA GLU A 361 24.36 -10.27 22.24
C GLU A 361 23.50 -11.30 22.97
N LEU A 362 22.18 -11.31 22.72
CA LEU A 362 21.24 -12.25 23.33
C LEU A 362 21.27 -13.65 22.69
N ASP A 363 21.52 -13.74 21.38
CA ASP A 363 21.73 -15.01 20.67
C ASP A 363 22.76 -14.78 19.55
N PRO A 364 24.06 -15.06 19.78
CA PRO A 364 25.13 -14.81 18.80
C PRO A 364 24.97 -15.57 17.49
N SER A 365 24.23 -16.69 17.52
CA SER A 365 24.02 -17.57 16.36
C SER A 365 22.77 -17.21 15.55
N ARG A 366 21.94 -16.28 16.03
CA ARG A 366 20.69 -15.90 15.37
C ARG A 366 20.98 -15.06 14.12
N PRO A 367 20.39 -15.39 12.97
CA PRO A 367 20.44 -14.54 11.79
C PRO A 367 19.73 -13.19 12.02
N VAL A 368 20.40 -12.10 11.61
CA VAL A 368 19.89 -10.73 11.67
C VAL A 368 20.15 -10.05 10.33
N LEU A 369 19.09 -9.60 9.67
CA LEU A 369 19.15 -8.84 8.43
C LEU A 369 18.92 -7.36 8.72
N PHE A 370 19.64 -6.50 8.01
CA PHE A 370 19.43 -5.06 8.05
C PHE A 370 18.90 -4.58 6.70
N ARG A 371 17.81 -3.82 6.69
CA ARG A 371 17.19 -3.29 5.48
C ARG A 371 17.31 -1.76 5.45
N SER A 372 18.00 -1.23 4.44
CA SER A 372 18.05 0.21 4.16
C SER A 372 17.06 0.57 3.05
N HIS A 373 16.09 1.45 3.34
CA HIS A 373 15.12 2.01 2.38
C HIS A 373 15.47 3.42 1.93
N ILE A 374 16.55 4.01 2.48
CA ILE A 374 16.97 5.37 2.13
C ILE A 374 18.15 5.37 1.15
N GLN A 375 18.30 6.49 0.43
CA GLN A 375 19.53 6.80 -0.27
C GLN A 375 20.61 7.19 0.75
N VAL A 376 21.56 6.30 1.03
CA VAL A 376 22.80 6.66 1.73
C VAL A 376 23.78 7.16 0.68
N ARG A 377 24.23 8.41 0.74
CA ARG A 377 25.26 8.93 -0.18
C ARG A 377 26.60 8.25 0.11
N ALA A 378 26.87 7.11 -0.53
CA ALA A 378 28.08 6.33 -0.30
C ALA A 378 29.35 7.16 -0.55
N ASP A 379 29.34 8.01 -1.58
CA ASP A 379 30.44 8.93 -1.88
C ASP A 379 30.76 9.91 -0.74
N LEU A 380 29.75 10.34 0.03
CA LEU A 380 29.94 11.16 1.23
C LEU A 380 30.23 10.32 2.48
N ALA A 381 29.55 9.19 2.65
CA ALA A 381 29.72 8.28 3.77
C ALA A 381 31.15 7.70 3.82
N ASP A 382 31.76 7.46 2.65
CA ASP A 382 33.10 6.91 2.50
C ASP A 382 34.22 7.97 2.71
N GLN A 383 33.85 9.26 2.77
CA GLN A 383 34.76 10.37 2.98
C GLN A 383 34.75 10.80 4.46
N GLU A 384 35.84 10.47 5.18
CA GLU A 384 36.00 10.86 6.58
C GLU A 384 35.88 12.38 6.78
N GLY A 385 35.28 12.76 7.91
CA GLY A 385 35.08 14.16 8.29
C GLY A 385 33.85 14.82 7.66
N THR A 386 33.11 14.15 6.79
CA THR A 386 31.78 14.63 6.36
C THR A 386 30.72 14.33 7.43
N PRO A 387 29.64 15.14 7.54
CA PRO A 387 28.52 14.81 8.42
C PRO A 387 27.89 13.45 8.08
N THR A 388 27.82 13.10 6.79
CA THR A 388 27.30 11.81 6.33
C THR A 388 28.13 10.63 6.85
N ALA A 389 29.46 10.74 6.82
CA ALA A 389 30.35 9.72 7.37
C ALA A 389 30.16 9.55 8.88
N GLU A 390 29.93 10.62 9.64
CA GLU A 390 29.67 10.55 11.08
C GLU A 390 28.40 9.75 11.40
N VAL A 391 27.29 10.05 10.71
CA VAL A 391 26.04 9.30 10.87
C VAL A 391 26.21 7.84 10.44
N TRP A 392 26.83 7.62 9.27
CA TRP A 392 27.07 6.28 8.75
C TRP A 392 27.95 5.45 9.69
N ASN A 393 29.01 6.02 10.25
CA ASN A 393 29.89 5.33 11.19
C ASN A 393 29.14 4.87 12.44
N TRP A 394 28.22 5.69 12.98
CA TRP A 394 27.35 5.26 14.08
C TRP A 394 26.42 4.11 13.67
N VAL A 395 25.77 4.20 12.49
CA VAL A 395 24.92 3.12 11.97
C VAL A 395 25.73 1.83 11.77
N TRP A 396 26.83 1.89 11.02
CA TRP A 396 27.68 0.75 10.69
C TRP A 396 28.25 0.08 11.93
N ASN A 397 28.72 0.86 12.92
CA ASN A 397 29.21 0.31 14.17
C ASN A 397 28.15 -0.52 14.92
N ASN A 398 26.87 -0.21 14.73
CA ASN A 398 25.75 -0.96 15.28
C ASN A 398 25.33 -2.15 14.40
N ILE A 399 25.41 -2.05 13.08
CA ILE A 399 24.86 -3.08 12.18
C ILE A 399 25.89 -4.03 11.58
N LYS A 400 27.20 -3.80 11.73
CA LYS A 400 28.26 -4.60 11.06
C LYS A 400 28.19 -6.11 11.28
N GLN A 401 27.55 -6.55 12.37
CA GLN A 401 27.32 -7.97 12.69
C GLN A 401 26.11 -8.59 11.98
N CYS A 402 25.32 -7.82 11.22
CA CYS A 402 24.24 -8.39 10.40
C CYS A 402 24.79 -9.42 9.40
N ASP A 403 23.97 -10.42 9.10
CA ASP A 403 24.29 -11.51 8.19
C ASP A 403 24.01 -11.12 6.73
N ALA A 404 23.07 -10.20 6.50
CA ALA A 404 22.79 -9.60 5.20
C ALA A 404 22.42 -8.12 5.34
N PHE A 405 22.87 -7.31 4.37
CA PHE A 405 22.52 -5.91 4.19
C PHE A 405 21.70 -5.76 2.92
N ILE A 406 20.41 -5.45 3.08
CA ILE A 406 19.47 -5.35 1.97
C ILE A 406 19.28 -3.88 1.60
N SER A 407 19.61 -3.50 0.37
CA SER A 407 19.52 -2.12 -0.12
C SER A 407 18.54 -2.01 -1.29
N HIS A 408 18.08 -0.80 -1.59
CA HIS A 408 17.51 -0.55 -2.92
C HIS A 408 18.54 -0.88 -4.01
N PRO A 409 18.08 -1.28 -5.22
CA PRO A 409 18.94 -1.71 -6.34
C PRO A 409 19.75 -0.56 -6.97
N VAL A 410 20.54 0.15 -6.15
CA VAL A 410 21.39 1.27 -6.56
C VAL A 410 22.72 1.15 -5.82
N ARG A 411 23.80 0.83 -6.53
CA ARG A 411 25.13 0.57 -5.92
C ARG A 411 25.66 1.77 -5.15
N GLY A 412 25.39 2.99 -5.62
CA GLY A 412 25.77 4.23 -4.96
C GLY A 412 25.09 4.47 -3.60
N PHE A 413 24.17 3.60 -3.18
CA PHE A 413 23.54 3.66 -1.85
C PHE A 413 24.24 2.78 -0.82
N VAL A 414 25.29 2.06 -1.21
CA VAL A 414 25.97 1.10 -0.35
C VAL A 414 27.40 1.60 -0.08
N PRO A 415 27.69 2.09 1.14
CA PRO A 415 29.04 2.50 1.51
C PRO A 415 30.05 1.36 1.42
N LYS A 416 31.34 1.68 1.23
CA LYS A 416 32.41 0.71 0.95
C LYS A 416 32.65 -0.32 2.07
N ASP A 417 32.28 0.01 3.31
CA ASP A 417 32.44 -0.86 4.46
C ASP A 417 31.52 -2.09 4.40
N VAL A 418 30.42 -2.00 3.65
CA VAL A 418 29.49 -3.12 3.45
C VAL A 418 30.02 -3.98 2.32
N THR A 419 30.53 -5.17 2.66
CA THR A 419 31.16 -6.06 1.69
C THR A 419 30.12 -6.65 0.73
N ALA A 420 30.54 -6.90 -0.52
CA ALA A 420 29.64 -7.36 -1.58
C ALA A 420 28.91 -8.66 -1.22
N GLU A 421 29.55 -9.56 -0.47
CA GLU A 421 28.99 -10.85 -0.06
C GLU A 421 27.74 -10.67 0.82
N LYS A 422 27.66 -9.58 1.61
CA LYS A 422 26.51 -9.28 2.46
C LYS A 422 25.39 -8.54 1.72
N VAL A 423 25.67 -7.92 0.59
CA VAL A 423 24.75 -6.98 -0.06
C VAL A 423 23.77 -7.72 -0.95
N GLY A 424 22.47 -7.54 -0.70
CA GLY A 424 21.39 -7.94 -1.61
C GLY A 424 20.56 -6.74 -2.03
N TYR A 425 20.10 -6.76 -3.28
CA TYR A 425 19.22 -5.72 -3.82
C TYR A 425 17.75 -6.12 -3.83
N LEU A 426 16.91 -5.21 -3.32
CA LEU A 426 15.46 -5.37 -3.21
C LEU A 426 14.78 -4.00 -3.41
N PRO A 427 13.85 -3.83 -4.36
CA PRO A 427 13.18 -2.55 -4.65
C PRO A 427 12.23 -2.11 -3.51
N ALA A 428 11.69 -0.89 -3.57
CA ALA A 428 10.49 -0.59 -2.77
C ALA A 428 9.29 -1.25 -3.44
N THR A 429 8.25 -1.54 -2.66
CA THR A 429 7.09 -2.29 -3.16
C THR A 429 5.79 -1.60 -2.74
N THR A 430 4.70 -1.99 -3.37
CA THR A 430 3.35 -1.51 -3.08
C THR A 430 2.38 -2.68 -3.23
N ASP A 431 1.13 -2.49 -2.81
CA ASP A 431 0.12 -3.55 -2.83
C ASP A 431 -0.97 -3.23 -3.86
N TRP A 432 -1.12 -4.07 -4.87
CA TRP A 432 -2.11 -3.85 -5.94
C TRP A 432 -3.57 -3.94 -5.45
N LEU A 433 -3.77 -4.52 -4.27
CA LEU A 433 -5.09 -4.85 -3.72
C LEU A 433 -5.47 -3.96 -2.52
N ASP A 434 -4.64 -3.00 -2.14
CA ASP A 434 -4.93 -2.05 -1.06
C ASP A 434 -5.72 -0.82 -1.55
N GLY A 435 -5.99 0.12 -0.64
CA GLY A 435 -6.77 1.32 -0.97
C GLY A 435 -6.03 2.29 -1.90
N LEU A 436 -4.70 2.18 -2.03
CA LEU A 436 -3.88 3.05 -2.86
C LEU A 436 -3.90 2.65 -4.33
N ASN A 437 -4.04 1.35 -4.63
CA ASN A 437 -3.84 0.86 -6.00
C ASN A 437 -4.97 -0.01 -6.55
N LYS A 438 -5.87 -0.55 -5.72
CA LYS A 438 -6.96 -1.38 -6.24
C LYS A 438 -7.79 -0.61 -7.26
N GLN A 439 -8.35 -1.32 -8.22
CA GLN A 439 -9.31 -0.73 -9.13
C GLN A 439 -10.58 -0.34 -8.35
N LEU A 440 -11.01 0.92 -8.52
CA LEU A 440 -12.24 1.44 -7.92
C LEU A 440 -13.38 1.43 -8.94
N ASP A 441 -14.59 1.11 -8.49
CA ASP A 441 -15.80 1.26 -9.30
C ASP A 441 -16.04 2.73 -9.64
N SER A 442 -16.69 2.98 -10.78
CA SER A 442 -17.00 4.32 -11.26
C SER A 442 -17.76 5.18 -10.24
N TRP A 443 -18.61 4.56 -9.41
CA TRP A 443 -19.32 5.23 -8.34
C TRP A 443 -18.36 5.70 -7.23
N ASP A 444 -17.40 4.87 -6.84
CA ASP A 444 -16.40 5.20 -5.81
C ASP A 444 -15.42 6.26 -6.30
N VAL A 445 -15.01 6.18 -7.58
CA VAL A 445 -14.19 7.23 -8.21
C VAL A 445 -14.87 8.60 -8.13
N GLN A 446 -16.16 8.66 -8.47
CA GLN A 446 -16.94 9.91 -8.38
C GLN A 446 -17.05 10.41 -6.95
N TYR A 447 -17.29 9.51 -5.98
CA TYR A 447 -17.32 9.85 -4.57
C TYR A 447 -16.00 10.49 -4.11
N TYR A 448 -14.86 9.86 -4.37
CA TYR A 448 -13.57 10.39 -3.93
C TYR A 448 -13.11 11.64 -4.70
N MET A 449 -13.44 11.78 -5.98
CA MET A 449 -13.23 13.03 -6.71
C MET A 449 -14.07 14.18 -6.13
N HIS A 450 -15.30 13.91 -5.70
CA HIS A 450 -16.13 14.88 -4.99
C HIS A 450 -15.57 15.25 -3.61
N GLU A 451 -15.12 14.26 -2.84
CA GLU A 451 -14.46 14.51 -1.54
C GLU A 451 -13.15 15.31 -1.70
N PHE A 452 -12.38 15.07 -2.76
CA PHE A 452 -11.24 15.91 -3.10
C PHE A 452 -11.66 17.34 -3.42
N GLY A 453 -12.70 17.54 -4.24
CA GLY A 453 -13.24 18.86 -4.57
C GLY A 453 -13.71 19.65 -3.33
N LYS A 454 -14.37 18.98 -2.38
CA LYS A 454 -14.72 19.56 -1.07
C LYS A 454 -13.49 19.92 -0.27
N ALA A 455 -12.51 19.03 -0.19
CA ALA A 455 -11.27 19.31 0.52
C ALA A 455 -10.56 20.53 -0.08
N CYS A 456 -10.60 20.74 -1.40
CA CYS A 456 -10.10 21.96 -2.03
C CYS A 456 -10.85 23.20 -1.55
N ILE A 457 -12.18 23.16 -1.51
CA ILE A 457 -13.01 24.28 -1.02
C ILE A 457 -12.69 24.60 0.44
N ASP A 458 -12.67 23.60 1.31
CA ASP A 458 -12.42 23.76 2.75
C ASP A 458 -11.04 24.38 3.04
N LYS A 459 -10.07 24.14 2.15
CA LYS A 459 -8.70 24.67 2.25
C LYS A 459 -8.46 25.93 1.42
N GLY A 460 -9.47 26.41 0.70
CA GLY A 460 -9.34 27.58 -0.19
C GLY A 460 -8.44 27.34 -1.42
N ALA A 461 -8.20 26.09 -1.80
CA ALA A 461 -7.41 25.73 -2.98
C ALA A 461 -8.26 25.82 -4.26
N ASN A 462 -7.59 25.90 -5.41
CA ASN A 462 -8.26 25.79 -6.71
C ASN A 462 -8.96 24.43 -6.85
N ARG A 463 -10.07 24.40 -7.60
CA ARG A 463 -10.82 23.16 -7.85
C ARG A 463 -10.33 22.46 -9.10
N LEU A 464 -10.24 21.14 -9.01
CA LEU A 464 -10.07 20.27 -10.17
C LEU A 464 -11.39 20.19 -10.94
N VAL A 465 -11.34 20.43 -12.24
CA VAL A 465 -12.47 20.42 -13.18
C VAL A 465 -12.47 19.08 -13.91
N PHE A 466 -12.72 18.02 -13.14
CA PHE A 466 -12.78 16.65 -13.65
C PHE A 466 -14.24 16.20 -13.78
N PRO A 467 -14.62 15.52 -14.89
CA PRO A 467 -13.77 15.02 -15.97
C PRO A 467 -13.62 15.96 -17.18
N GLU A 468 -14.14 17.20 -17.12
CA GLU A 468 -14.22 18.08 -18.30
C GLU A 468 -12.85 18.55 -18.81
N ARG A 469 -11.85 18.67 -17.92
CA ARG A 469 -10.47 19.01 -18.26
C ARG A 469 -9.53 17.89 -17.83
N PRO A 470 -8.55 17.52 -18.67
CA PRO A 470 -7.53 16.58 -18.26
C PRO A 470 -6.63 17.21 -17.19
N TYR A 471 -5.83 16.39 -16.50
CA TYR A 471 -4.87 16.91 -15.55
C TYR A 471 -3.58 16.09 -15.49
N ILE A 472 -2.54 16.77 -15.02
CA ILE A 472 -1.22 16.22 -14.74
C ILE A 472 -1.13 16.03 -13.22
N SER A 473 -0.72 14.87 -12.75
CA SER A 473 -0.55 14.60 -11.32
C SER A 473 0.91 14.57 -10.91
N HIS A 474 1.25 15.23 -9.81
CA HIS A 474 2.48 15.02 -9.06
C HIS A 474 2.10 14.62 -7.63
N ILE A 475 2.09 13.31 -7.38
CA ILE A 475 1.71 12.74 -6.09
C ILE A 475 2.96 12.45 -5.27
N ALA A 476 3.31 13.35 -4.35
CA ALA A 476 4.50 13.23 -3.52
C ALA A 476 4.33 13.97 -2.19
N ARG A 477 5.16 13.59 -1.21
CA ARG A 477 5.30 14.40 0.02
C ARG A 477 5.81 15.79 -0.33
N PHE A 478 5.44 16.78 0.48
CA PHE A 478 6.01 18.13 0.40
C PHE A 478 7.42 18.15 1.03
N ASP A 479 8.36 17.52 0.34
CA ASP A 479 9.76 17.41 0.77
C ASP A 479 10.68 18.08 -0.27
N PRO A 480 11.78 18.74 0.14
CA PRO A 480 12.67 19.43 -0.79
C PRO A 480 13.20 18.54 -1.93
N ALA A 481 13.33 17.24 -1.70
CA ALA A 481 13.85 16.30 -2.69
C ALA A 481 12.86 15.96 -3.81
N LYS A 482 11.57 16.31 -3.68
CA LYS A 482 10.51 15.87 -4.62
C LYS A 482 10.37 16.70 -5.89
N GLY A 483 11.15 17.78 -6.03
CA GLY A 483 11.23 18.52 -7.29
C GLY A 483 10.00 19.35 -7.62
N ILE A 484 9.21 19.76 -6.61
CA ILE A 484 8.02 20.63 -6.80
C ILE A 484 8.36 21.91 -7.61
N PRO A 485 9.48 22.61 -7.39
CA PRO A 485 9.85 23.77 -8.22
C PRO A 485 10.03 23.41 -9.70
N ASP A 486 10.62 22.25 -10.00
CA ASP A 486 10.81 21.77 -11.37
C ASP A 486 9.46 21.42 -12.03
N VAL A 487 8.51 20.89 -11.26
CA VAL A 487 7.13 20.63 -11.70
C VAL A 487 6.44 21.93 -12.09
N LEU A 488 6.51 22.96 -11.25
CA LEU A 488 5.90 24.27 -11.52
C LEU A 488 6.53 24.94 -12.76
N ALA A 489 7.86 24.92 -12.86
CA ALA A 489 8.57 25.50 -14.00
C ALA A 489 8.22 24.81 -15.31
N SER A 490 8.19 23.47 -15.33
CA SER A 490 7.84 22.68 -16.50
C SER A 490 6.39 22.91 -16.96
N TYR A 491 5.45 22.97 -16.01
CA TYR A 491 4.05 23.30 -16.30
C TYR A 491 3.89 24.72 -16.82
N ALA A 492 4.67 25.68 -16.32
CA ALA A 492 4.67 27.04 -16.83
C ALA A 492 5.14 27.13 -18.28
N ILE A 493 6.18 26.39 -18.68
CA ILE A 493 6.64 26.30 -20.07
C ILE A 493 5.53 25.69 -20.95
N LEU A 494 4.92 24.57 -20.53
CA LEU A 494 3.80 23.96 -21.25
C LEU A 494 2.69 25.00 -21.51
N ARG A 495 2.30 25.74 -20.48
CA ARG A 495 1.22 26.74 -20.55
C ARG A 495 1.57 27.94 -21.42
N ARG A 496 2.77 28.49 -21.28
CA ARG A 496 3.18 29.76 -21.90
C ARG A 496 3.67 29.59 -23.34
N GLU A 497 4.20 28.42 -23.68
CA GLU A 497 4.85 28.17 -24.97
C GLU A 497 4.05 27.19 -25.85
N HIS A 498 3.61 26.05 -25.30
CA HIS A 498 2.95 25.00 -26.08
C HIS A 498 1.42 25.14 -26.16
N MET A 499 0.81 25.80 -25.17
CA MET A 499 -0.65 25.89 -25.03
C MET A 499 -1.21 27.31 -24.98
N LYS A 500 -0.40 28.32 -25.33
CA LYS A 500 -0.76 29.74 -25.23
C LYS A 500 -2.07 30.10 -25.95
N ASP A 501 -2.28 29.53 -27.13
CA ASP A 501 -3.42 29.83 -28.01
C ASP A 501 -4.51 28.74 -27.95
N LYS A 502 -4.41 27.78 -27.00
CA LYS A 502 -5.38 26.71 -26.83
C LYS A 502 -6.57 27.16 -25.96
N PRO A 503 -7.80 26.69 -26.23
CA PRO A 503 -8.95 26.98 -25.38
C PRO A 503 -8.80 26.33 -24.00
N ILE A 504 -9.34 26.95 -22.95
CA ILE A 504 -9.12 26.53 -21.55
C ILE A 504 -9.57 25.09 -21.28
N GLU A 505 -10.58 24.62 -22.00
CA GLU A 505 -11.17 23.28 -21.89
C GLU A 505 -10.19 22.17 -22.28
N VAL A 506 -9.23 22.44 -23.18
CA VAL A 506 -8.22 21.46 -23.59
C VAL A 506 -6.89 21.64 -22.85
N ILE A 507 -6.76 22.72 -22.06
CA ILE A 507 -5.55 22.95 -21.29
C ILE A 507 -5.63 22.14 -19.99
N PRO A 508 -4.66 21.24 -19.72
CA PRO A 508 -4.68 20.41 -18.53
C PRO A 508 -4.48 21.26 -17.27
N GLN A 509 -5.07 20.82 -16.17
CA GLN A 509 -4.73 21.32 -14.84
C GLN A 509 -3.53 20.58 -14.25
N LEU A 510 -2.87 21.16 -13.25
CA LEU A 510 -1.79 20.52 -12.51
C LEU A 510 -2.23 20.24 -11.07
N VAL A 511 -2.17 18.99 -10.64
CA VAL A 511 -2.45 18.57 -9.26
C VAL A 511 -1.13 18.20 -8.57
N ILE A 512 -0.75 18.96 -7.55
CA ILE A 512 0.35 18.65 -6.63
C ILE A 512 -0.28 18.22 -5.30
N ALA A 513 -0.23 16.93 -4.99
CA ALA A 513 -0.88 16.41 -3.79
C ALA A 513 -0.04 15.35 -3.07
N GLY A 514 -0.27 15.20 -1.77
CA GLY A 514 0.36 14.13 -1.01
C GLY A 514 -0.05 14.11 0.46
N HIS A 515 0.24 13.01 1.13
CA HIS A 515 0.00 12.86 2.55
C HIS A 515 1.01 13.68 3.37
N GLY A 516 0.52 14.28 4.46
CA GLY A 516 1.40 14.68 5.57
C GLY A 516 1.84 13.43 6.32
N ALA A 517 3.15 13.27 6.57
CA ALA A 517 3.65 12.23 7.46
C ALA A 517 3.85 12.79 8.87
N ILE A 518 3.53 12.01 9.91
CA ILE A 518 3.64 12.45 11.32
C ILE A 518 5.09 12.76 11.69
N ASP A 519 6.04 12.10 11.05
CA ASP A 519 7.48 12.21 11.24
C ASP A 519 8.15 13.26 10.34
N ASP A 520 7.39 13.99 9.50
CA ASP A 520 7.93 14.96 8.55
C ASP A 520 7.57 16.42 8.91
N PRO A 521 8.38 17.07 9.77
CA PRO A 521 8.14 18.46 10.17
C PRO A 521 8.37 19.47 9.04
N ASP A 522 9.05 19.08 7.95
CA ASP A 522 9.45 20.00 6.88
C ASP A 522 8.30 20.23 5.88
N ALA A 523 7.27 19.37 5.90
CA ALA A 523 6.15 19.40 4.97
C ALA A 523 5.38 20.73 4.93
N THR A 524 5.26 21.43 6.06
CA THR A 524 4.58 22.72 6.11
C THR A 524 5.39 23.81 5.42
N VAL A 525 6.73 23.82 5.61
CA VAL A 525 7.61 24.84 5.02
C VAL A 525 7.60 24.76 3.50
N ILE A 526 7.64 23.54 2.95
CA ILE A 526 7.63 23.33 1.50
C ILE A 526 6.27 23.64 0.89
N PHE A 527 5.18 23.32 1.58
CA PHE A 527 3.84 23.72 1.16
C PHE A 527 3.71 25.26 1.07
N ASP A 528 4.11 25.98 2.12
CA ASP A 528 4.02 27.44 2.16
C ASP A 528 4.92 28.09 1.10
N LYS A 529 6.12 27.53 0.85
CA LYS A 529 7.00 27.97 -0.23
C LYS A 529 6.36 27.78 -1.61
N THR A 530 5.68 26.66 -1.83
CA THR A 530 4.99 26.36 -3.10
C THR A 530 3.87 27.38 -3.36
N GLU A 531 3.04 27.65 -2.35
CA GLU A 531 1.98 28.66 -2.41
C GLU A 531 2.52 30.06 -2.68
N LYS A 532 3.66 30.40 -2.05
CA LYS A 532 4.33 31.69 -2.28
C LYS A 532 4.82 31.81 -3.72
N GLU A 533 5.51 30.78 -4.24
CA GLU A 533 6.00 30.78 -5.63
C GLU A 533 4.86 30.94 -6.64
N LEU A 534 3.72 30.28 -6.41
CA LEU A 534 2.53 30.42 -7.26
C LEU A 534 1.98 31.85 -7.27
N ASN A 535 1.98 32.52 -6.12
CA ASN A 535 1.44 33.87 -5.98
C ASN A 535 2.42 34.97 -6.43
N GLU A 536 3.72 34.70 -6.48
CA GLU A 536 4.74 35.68 -6.89
C GLU A 536 5.19 35.51 -8.36
N PHE A 537 5.44 34.28 -8.82
CA PHE A 537 6.09 34.01 -10.12
C PHE A 537 5.18 33.37 -11.18
N TYR A 538 4.07 32.78 -10.77
CA TYR A 538 3.16 32.02 -11.65
C TYR A 538 1.73 32.55 -11.63
N THR A 539 1.55 33.86 -11.43
CA THR A 539 0.24 34.51 -11.28
C THR A 539 -0.69 34.35 -12.49
N ASP A 540 -0.13 34.18 -13.67
CA ASP A 540 -0.82 33.95 -14.95
C ASP A 540 -1.39 32.52 -15.10
N ILE A 541 -0.83 31.54 -14.38
CA ILE A 541 -1.24 30.12 -14.49
C ILE A 541 -1.76 29.52 -13.18
N LYS A 542 -1.60 30.22 -12.04
CA LYS A 542 -1.88 29.68 -10.71
C LYS A 542 -3.29 29.12 -10.53
N HIS A 543 -4.29 29.64 -11.26
CA HIS A 543 -5.68 29.19 -11.19
C HIS A 543 -5.89 27.76 -11.73
N ASP A 544 -4.93 27.25 -12.49
CA ASP A 544 -4.95 25.89 -13.02
C ASP A 544 -4.05 24.93 -12.23
N VAL A 545 -3.45 25.39 -11.13
CA VAL A 545 -2.63 24.58 -10.24
C VAL A 545 -3.38 24.33 -8.93
N ILE A 546 -3.55 23.06 -8.56
CA ILE A 546 -4.19 22.60 -7.34
C ILE A 546 -3.09 22.04 -6.43
N VAL A 547 -2.84 22.69 -5.30
CA VAL A 547 -1.85 22.24 -4.31
C VAL A 547 -2.55 21.77 -3.05
N MET A 548 -2.43 20.48 -2.72
CA MET A 548 -3.24 19.86 -1.67
C MET A 548 -2.44 18.93 -0.76
N ARG A 549 -2.39 19.24 0.53
CA ARG A 549 -1.99 18.26 1.56
C ARG A 549 -3.20 17.42 1.93
N LEU A 550 -3.20 16.14 1.60
CA LEU A 550 -4.33 15.25 1.86
C LEU A 550 -4.17 14.53 3.21
N GLY A 551 -5.31 14.22 3.84
CA GLY A 551 -5.36 13.36 5.01
C GLY A 551 -5.11 11.89 4.64
N PRO A 552 -4.94 10.99 5.62
CA PRO A 552 -4.60 9.57 5.42
C PRO A 552 -5.77 8.76 4.84
N VAL A 553 -6.24 9.12 3.65
CA VAL A 553 -7.26 8.41 2.87
C VAL A 553 -6.59 8.00 1.57
N ASP A 554 -6.27 6.71 1.47
CA ASP A 554 -5.49 6.16 0.37
C ASP A 554 -6.21 6.26 -0.97
N GLN A 555 -7.52 6.05 -0.96
CA GLN A 555 -8.38 6.13 -2.14
C GLN A 555 -8.37 7.52 -2.79
N LEU A 556 -8.15 8.61 -2.03
CA LEU A 556 -8.00 9.93 -2.63
C LEU A 556 -6.74 10.02 -3.51
N LEU A 557 -5.63 9.41 -3.07
CA LEU A 557 -4.41 9.35 -3.90
C LEU A 557 -4.58 8.41 -5.08
N ASN A 558 -5.25 7.27 -4.85
CA ASN A 558 -5.59 6.32 -5.91
C ASN A 558 -6.34 7.01 -7.04
N VAL A 559 -7.50 7.64 -6.76
CA VAL A 559 -8.31 8.24 -7.83
C VAL A 559 -7.58 9.38 -8.53
N LEU A 560 -6.79 10.17 -7.80
CA LEU A 560 -6.00 11.25 -8.40
C LEU A 560 -4.88 10.71 -9.30
N MET A 561 -4.24 9.60 -8.95
CA MET A 561 -3.22 8.98 -9.79
C MET A 561 -3.85 8.25 -10.98
N ALA A 562 -4.80 7.36 -10.72
CA ALA A 562 -5.41 6.47 -11.70
C ALA A 562 -6.19 7.20 -12.82
N ASN A 563 -6.71 8.40 -12.54
CA ASN A 563 -7.45 9.19 -13.53
C ASN A 563 -6.63 10.34 -14.13
N ALA A 564 -5.33 10.45 -13.79
CA ALA A 564 -4.47 11.47 -14.38
C ALA A 564 -4.16 11.12 -15.85
N HIS A 565 -4.02 12.14 -16.69
CA HIS A 565 -3.55 11.91 -18.06
C HIS A 565 -2.07 11.53 -18.06
N VAL A 566 -1.26 12.25 -17.27
CA VAL A 566 0.19 12.02 -17.13
C VAL A 566 0.59 12.23 -15.67
N ALA A 567 1.49 11.39 -15.17
CA ALA A 567 2.11 11.59 -13.87
C ALA A 567 3.53 12.17 -14.01
N LEU A 568 3.89 13.08 -13.10
CA LEU A 568 5.23 13.64 -12.98
C LEU A 568 5.90 13.13 -11.70
N GLN A 569 7.15 12.68 -11.83
CA GLN A 569 7.99 12.34 -10.68
C GLN A 569 9.39 12.94 -10.84
N LEU A 570 9.49 14.24 -10.58
CA LEU A 570 10.70 15.02 -10.86
C LEU A 570 11.66 15.12 -9.67
N SER A 571 11.73 14.06 -8.85
CA SER A 571 12.58 14.04 -7.66
C SER A 571 14.04 14.41 -7.99
N THR A 572 14.61 15.34 -7.24
CA THR A 572 16.03 15.70 -7.38
C THR A 572 16.95 14.65 -6.75
N ARG A 573 16.42 13.91 -5.76
CA ARG A 573 17.05 12.80 -5.05
C ARG A 573 15.99 11.80 -4.63
N GLU A 574 16.32 10.52 -4.69
CA GLU A 574 15.34 9.48 -4.47
C GLU A 574 15.97 8.12 -4.16
N GLY A 575 15.30 7.32 -3.34
CA GLY A 575 15.65 5.92 -3.12
C GLY A 575 15.22 5.07 -4.33
N PHE A 576 13.98 4.59 -4.29
CA PHE A 576 13.36 3.86 -5.40
C PHE A 576 12.18 4.62 -6.02
N GLU A 577 11.31 5.19 -5.18
CA GLU A 577 10.03 5.84 -5.52
C GLU A 577 9.03 4.94 -6.22
N VAL A 578 8.21 4.28 -5.41
CA VAL A 578 7.20 3.34 -5.89
C VAL A 578 6.02 4.01 -6.57
N LYS A 579 5.80 5.33 -6.34
CA LYS A 579 4.73 6.10 -7.03
C LYS A 579 4.85 6.04 -8.56
N VAL A 580 6.06 5.80 -9.07
CA VAL A 580 6.28 5.54 -10.50
C VAL A 580 5.61 4.23 -10.92
N SER A 581 5.88 3.12 -10.22
CA SER A 581 5.23 1.83 -10.50
C SER A 581 3.72 1.87 -10.31
N GLU A 582 3.22 2.61 -9.33
CA GLU A 582 1.78 2.78 -9.09
C GLU A 582 1.08 3.50 -10.26
N ALA A 583 1.67 4.60 -10.76
CA ALA A 583 1.16 5.28 -11.95
C ALA A 583 1.19 4.37 -13.18
N LEU A 584 2.30 3.64 -13.38
CA LEU A 584 2.40 2.68 -14.48
C LEU A 584 1.36 1.56 -14.38
N HIS A 585 1.08 1.05 -13.17
CA HIS A 585 0.07 0.01 -12.92
C HIS A 585 -1.33 0.47 -13.35
N HIS A 586 -1.66 1.74 -13.13
CA HIS A 586 -2.91 2.34 -13.63
C HIS A 586 -2.90 2.68 -15.13
N GLY A 587 -1.82 2.35 -15.85
CA GLY A 587 -1.66 2.69 -17.26
C GLY A 587 -1.38 4.17 -17.50
N VAL A 588 -0.97 4.93 -16.48
CA VAL A 588 -0.68 6.35 -16.60
C VAL A 588 0.79 6.54 -16.99
N PRO A 589 1.09 7.12 -18.16
CA PRO A 589 2.45 7.44 -18.55
C PRO A 589 3.13 8.37 -17.55
N VAL A 590 4.40 8.11 -17.24
CA VAL A 590 5.17 8.88 -16.26
C VAL A 590 6.31 9.65 -16.94
N ILE A 591 6.47 10.94 -16.63
CA ILE A 591 7.71 11.69 -16.91
C ILE A 591 8.46 11.85 -15.59
N ALA A 592 9.66 11.28 -15.51
CA ALA A 592 10.43 11.26 -14.27
C ALA A 592 11.91 11.56 -14.47
N THR A 593 12.58 11.94 -13.39
CA THR A 593 14.02 12.23 -13.41
C THR A 593 14.88 10.98 -13.39
N ARG A 594 16.09 11.06 -13.92
CA ARG A 594 17.10 9.99 -13.85
C ARG A 594 17.81 9.96 -12.49
N ARG A 595 17.05 9.75 -11.41
CA ARG A 595 17.57 9.73 -10.03
C ARG A 595 17.20 8.43 -9.31
N GLY A 596 18.14 7.94 -8.49
CA GLY A 596 17.94 6.73 -7.69
C GLY A 596 17.48 5.53 -8.51
N GLY A 597 16.48 4.82 -8.00
CA GLY A 597 15.86 3.65 -8.63
C GLY A 597 14.76 3.97 -9.65
N ILE A 598 14.42 5.24 -9.91
CA ILE A 598 13.39 5.64 -10.90
C ILE A 598 13.68 5.04 -12.30
N PRO A 599 14.91 5.09 -12.84
CA PRO A 599 15.19 4.56 -14.18
C PRO A 599 14.98 3.04 -14.32
N LEU A 600 14.93 2.31 -13.22
CA LEU A 600 14.75 0.85 -13.21
C LEU A 600 13.30 0.46 -13.52
N GLN A 601 12.36 1.36 -13.24
CA GLN A 601 10.92 1.18 -13.40
C GLN A 601 10.42 1.65 -14.78
N ILE A 602 11.08 2.64 -15.40
CA ILE A 602 10.63 3.26 -16.65
C ILE A 602 11.41 2.73 -17.85
N GLU A 603 10.67 2.28 -18.87
CA GLU A 603 11.20 2.09 -20.20
C GLU A 603 10.99 3.34 -21.04
N HIS A 604 12.07 4.12 -21.19
CA HIS A 604 12.07 5.39 -21.89
C HIS A 604 11.47 5.28 -23.30
N GLY A 605 10.46 6.10 -23.57
CA GLY A 605 9.71 6.12 -24.83
C GLY A 605 8.67 5.02 -24.99
N LYS A 606 8.55 4.09 -24.02
CA LYS A 606 7.55 3.02 -24.05
C LYS A 606 6.55 3.08 -22.91
N SER A 607 7.00 3.12 -21.65
CA SER A 607 6.12 3.27 -20.48
C SER A 607 6.06 4.71 -19.95
N GLY A 608 7.01 5.53 -20.36
CA GLY A 608 7.15 6.92 -19.91
C GLY A 608 8.42 7.56 -20.45
N PHE A 609 8.76 8.74 -19.95
CA PHE A 609 9.97 9.48 -20.31
C PHE A 609 10.87 9.72 -19.11
N LEU A 610 12.17 9.77 -19.39
CA LEU A 610 13.22 9.98 -18.40
C LEU A 610 13.99 11.23 -18.78
N VAL A 611 14.07 12.18 -17.84
CA VAL A 611 14.70 13.50 -18.02
C VAL A 611 15.82 13.71 -17.00
N ASP A 612 16.72 14.65 -17.29
CA ASP A 612 17.68 15.12 -16.31
C ASP A 612 17.02 16.10 -15.34
N VAL A 613 17.56 16.20 -14.12
CA VAL A 613 17.05 17.13 -13.10
C VAL A 613 17.21 18.57 -13.59
N GLY A 614 16.14 19.36 -13.47
CA GLY A 614 16.09 20.74 -13.93
C GLY A 614 15.88 20.93 -15.44
N ASP A 615 15.73 19.86 -16.23
CA ASP A 615 15.42 19.97 -17.67
C ASP A 615 13.92 20.20 -17.91
N HIS A 616 13.46 21.41 -17.56
CA HIS A 616 12.05 21.80 -17.65
C HIS A 616 11.53 21.80 -19.09
N ASN A 617 12.41 22.09 -20.06
CA ASN A 617 12.05 22.09 -21.48
C ASN A 617 11.76 20.68 -21.97
N ALA A 618 12.59 19.69 -21.62
CA ALA A 618 12.31 18.31 -21.98
C ALA A 618 10.98 17.82 -21.37
N VAL A 619 10.71 18.16 -20.10
CA VAL A 619 9.44 17.82 -19.45
C VAL A 619 8.25 18.45 -20.20
N ALA A 620 8.31 19.75 -20.51
CA ALA A 620 7.24 20.43 -21.23
C ALA A 620 7.00 19.85 -22.64
N ASN A 621 8.08 19.54 -23.37
CA ASN A 621 8.00 18.89 -24.68
C ASN A 621 7.32 17.51 -24.61
N TYR A 622 7.68 16.68 -23.62
CA TYR A 622 7.06 15.38 -23.45
C TYR A 622 5.60 15.48 -22.99
N LEU A 623 5.27 16.47 -22.14
CA LEU A 623 3.89 16.76 -21.79
C LEU A 623 3.08 17.13 -23.03
N ASP A 624 3.55 18.07 -23.85
CA ASP A 624 2.85 18.46 -25.08
C ASP A 624 2.68 17.27 -26.04
N HIS A 625 3.70 16.44 -26.21
CA HIS A 625 3.61 15.19 -26.99
C HIS A 625 2.49 14.27 -26.48
N LEU A 626 2.40 14.05 -25.16
CA LEU A 626 1.38 13.19 -24.55
C LEU A 626 -0.04 13.77 -24.61
N PHE A 627 -0.19 15.08 -24.73
CA PHE A 627 -1.49 15.75 -24.90
C PHE A 627 -1.90 15.96 -26.37
N THR A 628 -0.99 15.79 -27.33
CA THR A 628 -1.25 16.06 -28.76
C THR A 628 -1.25 14.80 -29.63
N ASP A 629 -0.42 13.80 -29.32
CA ASP A 629 -0.37 12.52 -30.04
C ASP A 629 -1.11 11.41 -29.28
N ASN A 630 -2.42 11.31 -29.53
CA ASN A 630 -3.27 10.29 -28.92
C ASN A 630 -2.83 8.86 -29.25
N VAL A 631 -2.24 8.62 -30.43
CA VAL A 631 -1.80 7.26 -30.83
C VAL A 631 -0.57 6.86 -30.04
N SER A 632 0.40 7.77 -29.91
CA SER A 632 1.57 7.54 -29.05
C SER A 632 1.15 7.39 -27.59
N TYR A 633 0.22 8.23 -27.11
CA TYR A 633 -0.30 8.16 -25.76
C TYR A 633 -0.93 6.79 -25.46
N SER A 634 -1.89 6.33 -26.27
CA SER A 634 -2.57 5.05 -26.03
C SER A 634 -1.61 3.85 -26.07
N LYS A 635 -0.60 3.88 -26.95
CA LYS A 635 0.44 2.84 -26.97
C LYS A 635 1.26 2.85 -25.69
N MET A 636 1.64 4.03 -25.20
CA MET A 636 2.43 4.19 -23.99
C MET A 636 1.65 3.80 -22.74
N ALA A 637 0.40 4.25 -22.63
CA ALA A 637 -0.50 3.90 -21.54
C ALA A 637 -0.76 2.38 -21.45
N ASN A 638 -1.02 1.74 -22.61
CA ASN A 638 -1.19 0.29 -22.66
C ASN A 638 0.10 -0.46 -22.31
N TYR A 639 1.26 0.04 -22.74
CA TYR A 639 2.54 -0.56 -22.35
C TYR A 639 2.79 -0.42 -20.85
N ALA A 640 2.57 0.77 -20.28
CA ALA A 640 2.68 1.06 -18.85
C ALA A 640 1.85 0.07 -18.01
N ALA A 641 0.56 -0.11 -18.33
CA ALA A 641 -0.35 -0.97 -17.58
C ALA A 641 0.07 -2.45 -17.55
N ASN A 642 0.74 -2.92 -18.60
CA ASN A 642 1.02 -4.35 -18.81
C ASN A 642 2.51 -4.72 -18.65
N HIS A 643 3.38 -3.75 -18.34
CA HIS A 643 4.83 -3.97 -18.16
C HIS A 643 5.31 -3.42 -16.80
N VAL A 644 4.54 -3.65 -15.75
CA VAL A 644 5.01 -3.49 -14.37
C VAL A 644 5.59 -4.83 -13.89
N SER A 645 6.77 -4.80 -13.27
CA SER A 645 7.44 -6.00 -12.76
C SER A 645 6.79 -6.48 -11.45
N ASP A 646 6.60 -7.79 -11.29
CA ASP A 646 6.12 -8.37 -10.02
C ASP A 646 7.05 -8.07 -8.84
N GLU A 647 8.30 -7.71 -9.09
CA GLU A 647 9.29 -7.38 -8.04
C GLU A 647 8.88 -6.20 -7.17
N VAL A 648 8.00 -5.31 -7.65
CA VAL A 648 7.48 -4.17 -6.89
C VAL A 648 6.13 -4.47 -6.22
N SER A 649 5.62 -5.69 -6.33
CA SER A 649 4.38 -6.14 -5.70
C SER A 649 4.60 -6.71 -4.29
N THR A 650 3.53 -6.86 -3.52
CA THR A 650 3.51 -7.58 -2.24
C THR A 650 4.06 -9.01 -2.36
N VAL A 651 3.69 -9.76 -3.39
CA VAL A 651 4.13 -11.16 -3.56
C VAL A 651 5.62 -11.22 -3.93
N GLY A 652 6.09 -10.34 -4.83
CA GLY A 652 7.51 -10.24 -5.17
C GLY A 652 8.40 -9.81 -3.99
N ASN A 653 7.87 -8.94 -3.12
CA ASN A 653 8.48 -8.60 -1.84
C ASN A 653 8.59 -9.84 -0.94
N ALA A 654 7.48 -10.57 -0.79
CA ALA A 654 7.39 -11.75 0.06
C ALA A 654 8.34 -12.85 -0.40
N LEU A 655 8.41 -13.15 -1.70
CA LEU A 655 9.37 -14.09 -2.29
C LEU A 655 10.79 -13.84 -1.78
N SER A 656 11.23 -12.59 -1.86
CA SER A 656 12.59 -12.22 -1.50
C SER A 656 12.84 -12.38 0.01
N TRP A 657 11.90 -11.97 0.87
CA TRP A 657 12.04 -12.15 2.32
C TRP A 657 11.97 -13.61 2.74
N LEU A 658 11.03 -14.38 2.19
CA LEU A 658 10.88 -15.80 2.49
C LEU A 658 12.13 -16.58 2.08
N TYR A 659 12.71 -16.30 0.91
CA TYR A 659 13.98 -16.87 0.49
C TYR A 659 15.12 -16.57 1.50
N LEU A 660 15.32 -15.29 1.82
CA LEU A 660 16.39 -14.88 2.74
C LEU A 660 16.27 -15.55 4.10
N VAL A 661 15.04 -15.61 4.65
CA VAL A 661 14.77 -16.24 5.94
C VAL A 661 14.98 -17.75 5.85
N ASP A 662 14.46 -18.42 4.83
CA ASP A 662 14.55 -19.88 4.70
C ASP A 662 16.01 -20.34 4.57
N GLU A 663 16.83 -19.64 3.77
CA GLU A 663 18.26 -19.94 3.64
C GLU A 663 19.04 -19.77 4.95
N LEU A 664 18.70 -18.73 5.73
CA LEU A 664 19.40 -18.43 6.97
C LEU A 664 18.93 -19.29 8.14
N ALA A 665 17.64 -19.64 8.19
CA ALA A 665 17.05 -20.43 9.27
C ALA A 665 17.18 -21.94 9.03
N ASN A 666 16.90 -22.39 7.81
CA ASN A 666 16.75 -23.81 7.46
C ASN A 666 17.80 -24.31 6.46
N GLY A 667 18.41 -23.40 5.69
CA GLY A 667 19.37 -23.70 4.62
C GLY A 667 20.85 -23.61 5.03
N ALA A 668 21.64 -22.87 4.24
CA ALA A 668 23.11 -22.86 4.27
C ALA A 668 23.74 -22.29 5.56
N LYS A 669 22.96 -21.78 6.53
CA LYS A 669 23.38 -21.04 7.74
C LYS A 669 24.18 -19.75 7.49
N LYS A 670 24.70 -19.55 6.28
CA LYS A 670 25.35 -18.33 5.79
C LYS A 670 24.91 -18.10 4.35
N ILE A 671 24.52 -16.86 4.03
CA ILE A 671 24.15 -16.45 2.68
C ILE A 671 25.23 -15.54 2.10
N GLU A 672 25.56 -15.74 0.82
CA GLU A 672 26.47 -14.88 0.05
C GLU A 672 25.67 -14.31 -1.11
N LEU A 673 25.31 -13.04 -1.00
CA LEU A 673 24.42 -12.34 -1.94
C LEU A 673 25.20 -11.68 -3.08
N ASN A 674 26.48 -11.35 -2.85
CA ASN A 674 27.40 -10.85 -3.88
C ASN A 674 26.87 -9.64 -4.68
N SER A 675 26.17 -8.71 -4.01
CA SER A 675 25.51 -7.55 -4.65
C SER A 675 24.54 -7.93 -5.77
N SER A 676 23.84 -9.05 -5.58
CA SER A 676 22.87 -9.55 -6.56
C SER A 676 21.44 -9.15 -6.18
N TRP A 677 20.54 -9.25 -7.17
CA TRP A 677 19.12 -9.11 -6.95
C TRP A 677 18.61 -10.32 -6.17
N VAL A 678 18.02 -10.08 -5.00
CA VAL A 678 17.54 -11.16 -4.12
C VAL A 678 16.45 -11.98 -4.82
N ASN A 679 15.59 -11.31 -5.58
CA ASN A 679 14.51 -11.95 -6.33
C ASN A 679 15.06 -12.94 -7.39
N ASP A 680 16.11 -12.57 -8.12
CA ASP A 680 16.73 -13.44 -9.13
C ASP A 680 17.28 -14.71 -8.49
N ILE A 681 18.04 -14.57 -7.39
CA ILE A 681 18.60 -15.72 -6.67
C ILE A 681 17.48 -16.63 -6.13
N ALA A 682 16.44 -16.02 -5.53
CA ALA A 682 15.30 -16.75 -4.99
C ALA A 682 14.59 -17.56 -6.10
N ARG A 683 14.34 -16.95 -7.25
CA ARG A 683 13.69 -17.60 -8.39
C ARG A 683 14.52 -18.71 -8.99
N GLU A 684 15.83 -18.48 -9.18
CA GLU A 684 16.75 -19.51 -9.66
C GLU A 684 16.76 -20.73 -8.75
N LYS A 685 16.91 -20.52 -7.43
CA LYS A 685 16.96 -21.61 -6.45
C LYS A 685 15.63 -22.34 -6.28
N ALA A 686 14.50 -21.63 -6.42
CA ALA A 686 13.18 -22.25 -6.41
C ALA A 686 12.86 -23.05 -7.68
N GLY A 687 13.70 -22.96 -8.73
CA GLY A 687 13.48 -23.65 -10.01
C GLY A 687 12.59 -22.89 -11.00
N TYR A 688 12.39 -21.60 -10.79
CA TYR A 688 11.54 -20.72 -11.62
C TYR A 688 12.29 -19.47 -12.10
N PRO A 689 13.48 -19.59 -12.74
CA PRO A 689 14.25 -18.42 -13.16
C PRO A 689 13.49 -17.58 -14.20
N TYR A 690 13.88 -16.31 -14.36
CA TYR A 690 13.33 -15.47 -15.43
C TYR A 690 13.78 -16.00 -16.79
N TRP A 691 12.85 -16.54 -17.59
CA TRP A 691 13.15 -17.03 -18.93
C TRP A 691 12.90 -15.95 -19.99
N LEU A 692 13.90 -15.69 -20.83
CA LEU A 692 13.81 -14.76 -21.97
C LEU A 692 12.66 -15.10 -22.96
N LYS A 693 12.15 -16.33 -22.95
CA LYS A 693 11.04 -16.77 -23.83
C LYS A 693 9.66 -16.44 -23.27
N ASP A 694 9.52 -16.24 -21.96
CA ASP A 694 8.22 -16.16 -21.29
C ASP A 694 7.66 -14.72 -21.22
N LYS A 695 8.40 -13.72 -21.73
CA LYS A 695 8.03 -12.29 -21.71
C LYS A 695 7.67 -11.76 -20.31
N GLU A 696 8.19 -12.38 -19.25
CA GLU A 696 8.02 -11.85 -17.90
C GLU A 696 8.74 -10.51 -17.75
N THR A 697 8.06 -9.53 -17.17
CA THR A 697 8.62 -8.20 -16.96
C THR A 697 9.53 -8.19 -15.74
N THR A 698 10.75 -7.69 -15.90
CA THR A 698 11.71 -7.47 -14.81
C THR A 698 12.09 -6.00 -14.72
N LEU A 699 12.44 -5.52 -13.53
CA LEU A 699 13.13 -4.25 -13.38
C LEU A 699 14.47 -4.31 -14.14
N LYS A 700 14.91 -3.18 -14.70
CA LYS A 700 16.15 -3.17 -15.49
C LYS A 700 17.34 -3.56 -14.62
N ARG A 701 18.05 -4.62 -15.03
CA ARG A 701 19.30 -5.06 -14.40
C ARG A 701 20.50 -4.23 -14.88
N GLU A 702 20.46 -3.80 -16.14
CA GLU A 702 21.49 -3.01 -16.78
C GLU A 702 21.12 -1.53 -16.78
N SER A 703 21.89 -0.73 -16.05
CA SER A 703 22.07 0.66 -16.45
C SER A 703 23.51 1.05 -16.16
N ALA A 704 24.19 1.58 -17.17
CA ALA A 704 25.47 2.28 -17.00
C ALA A 704 25.40 3.46 -15.99
N MET A 705 24.20 3.81 -15.49
CA MET A 705 23.97 4.80 -14.43
C MET A 705 24.01 4.21 -13.00
N LEU A 706 24.12 2.89 -12.83
CA LEU A 706 24.27 2.26 -11.52
C LEU A 706 25.70 2.40 -10.96
N ASP A 707 26.66 2.74 -11.83
CA ASP A 707 28.02 3.10 -11.46
C ASP A 707 28.10 4.63 -11.30
N LEU A 708 27.79 5.14 -10.10
CA LEU A 708 27.88 6.59 -9.79
C LEU A 708 29.33 7.06 -9.56
N ALA A 709 30.33 6.28 -9.96
CA ALA A 709 31.67 6.80 -10.12
C ALA A 709 31.73 7.68 -11.39
N HIS A 710 31.68 9.02 -11.17
CA HIS A 710 31.95 10.07 -12.15
C HIS A 710 30.82 10.46 -13.12
N GLN A 711 30.00 11.43 -12.72
CA GLN A 711 29.69 12.54 -13.64
C GLN A 711 30.75 13.63 -13.41
N PRO A 712 31.63 13.94 -14.38
CA PRO A 712 32.53 15.08 -14.24
C PRO A 712 31.67 16.35 -14.26
N ALA A 713 31.88 17.24 -13.30
CA ALA A 713 31.45 18.61 -13.42
C ALA A 713 31.87 19.13 -14.80
N ARG A 714 30.90 19.59 -15.61
CA ARG A 714 31.21 20.29 -16.87
C ARG A 714 32.14 21.44 -16.53
N SER A 715 33.42 21.26 -16.83
CA SER A 715 34.40 22.32 -16.71
C SER A 715 34.07 23.37 -17.76
N ASN A 716 33.90 24.61 -17.30
CA ASN A 716 33.87 25.79 -18.13
C ASN A 716 35.14 25.83 -19.00
N LYS A 717 35.07 25.33 -20.23
CA LYS A 717 36.01 25.70 -21.28
C LYS A 717 35.46 26.93 -21.99
N ASN A 718 35.65 28.07 -21.34
CA ASN A 718 35.74 29.37 -21.99
C ASN A 718 36.91 30.12 -21.35
N SER A 719 38.11 29.75 -21.74
CA SER A 719 39.28 30.64 -21.70
C SER A 719 40.42 30.09 -22.57
N ALA A 720 40.64 30.82 -23.66
CA ALA A 720 41.95 31.26 -24.16
C ALA A 720 42.70 30.42 -25.23
N VAL A 721 42.86 31.11 -26.38
CA VAL A 721 43.99 31.21 -27.32
C VAL A 721 44.07 30.19 -28.48
N GLN A 722 43.55 30.55 -29.67
CA GLN A 722 44.23 31.38 -30.68
C GLN A 722 43.20 32.07 -31.59
#